data_AF-A0A7K8NJL9-F1
#
_entry.id   AF-A0A7K8NJL9-F1
#
_cell.length_a   1.000
_cell.length_b   1.000
_cell.length_c   1.000
_cell.angle_alpha   90.00
_cell.angle_beta   90.00
_cell.angle_gamma   90.00
#
_symmetry.space_group_name_H-M   'P 1'
#
loop_
_entity.id
_entity.type
_entity.pdbx_description
1 polymer ?
#
loop_
_entity_poly.entity_id
_entity_poly.type
_entity_poly.pdbx_seq_one_letter_code
_entity_poly.pdbx_strand_id
1 'polypeptide(L)'
;AVAISRDAKYLATISAGAVQRVCVWRWTHATETPVCSAELRPEFGRQDYVVFNPQNPYEFVSNSQTQVIFYLWVRSSPGPTRTAAPLSSQTFSKAVGRFSQSVFHFDTSRALTGTSAGKLVLWDEVRPRPQPREPLAKPHAMKAIKLVPLQKDGLTVLTAVDSYFVTGDVKGDVKFYDGQLQLLNWCSHLRAGPIRSISFSKAPPGASAGCARSCTSDSSNSVSFTLNRDFILSTADATVLHVATDGTKYEKVMEEAKRAVTAIACHPSQALLAVGSHCGLLKVWDYEQTKYLVSRIFVEAGIQCLSYDPEGSLLAAGFTDGSVYILDAISLQSNCKEFKFSRGPVTHLSFSHDSEYLATADEKLSVTVYRRVLRNGQRCWEHLAGLRSHYKPVRSILFGVQLDSDEPRLVSLGEDRQLVEYDLNSSSKDRLVVLRRERVEQAAVPLCLAWYPQLSTESFLLTANSCYKMKLYNSTTKMCRKTVLGPTYGSPLEKMQILPTTNPADPQKRYLAYVTKDKVGVQILPVDGNPHKSCAFICHPDGVAELATSYDGRYVFTAGGDDRIVMKWEVNLPALEAAVALGGQDLVPFYNLLDGGRDGEFFRELEDYFYYAQLRGHGIDTMGTRQVSTHIPLEEIPFVMRAMGFYPSEEKIEDMINEVKFSEYVDTGKQVTKINLGDFIKLYINHRPAFGLSMKKIRRAFQVLGYDNENGEKVIDRGDLLLLLQRRGEHMTEEELAACLTTLLGMNPEGGTAEPGTCDTSG
;
A
#
# COMPACT_ATOMS: atom_id res chain seq x y z
N ALA A 1 -20.84 2.00 -8.67
CA ALA A 1 -21.34 2.82 -9.78
C ALA A 1 -22.12 4.00 -9.23
N VAL A 2 -22.15 5.15 -9.93
CA VAL A 2 -22.89 6.34 -9.50
C VAL A 2 -23.49 7.09 -10.69
N ALA A 3 -24.68 7.65 -10.55
CA ALA A 3 -25.29 8.55 -11.54
C ALA A 3 -26.16 9.61 -10.85
N ILE A 4 -26.30 10.76 -11.50
CA ILE A 4 -27.17 11.85 -11.05
C ILE A 4 -28.38 11.98 -11.99
N SER A 5 -29.55 12.29 -11.43
CA SER A 5 -30.74 12.58 -12.23
C SER A 5 -30.58 13.88 -13.02
N ARG A 6 -31.28 14.02 -14.15
CA ARG A 6 -31.19 15.20 -15.03
C ARG A 6 -31.56 16.51 -14.34
N ASP A 7 -32.48 16.46 -13.38
CA ASP A 7 -32.87 17.60 -12.55
C ASP A 7 -31.89 17.90 -11.40
N ALA A 8 -30.79 17.13 -11.31
CA ALA A 8 -29.77 17.21 -10.27
C ALA A 8 -30.31 17.09 -8.84
N LYS A 9 -31.48 16.48 -8.62
CA LYS A 9 -32.06 16.31 -7.27
C LYS A 9 -31.70 14.98 -6.62
N TYR A 10 -31.43 13.95 -7.42
CA TYR A 10 -31.24 12.59 -6.93
C TYR A 10 -29.93 11.99 -7.42
N LEU A 11 -29.31 11.19 -6.56
CA LEU A 11 -28.09 10.44 -6.82
C LEU A 11 -28.42 8.96 -6.66
N ALA A 12 -28.07 8.11 -7.62
CA ALA A 12 -28.14 6.67 -7.48
C ALA A 12 -26.72 6.12 -7.26
N THR A 13 -26.54 5.26 -6.25
CA THR A 13 -25.27 4.57 -5.98
C THR A 13 -25.46 3.07 -5.94
N ILE A 14 -24.44 2.34 -6.37
CA ILE A 14 -24.36 0.87 -6.29
C ILE A 14 -23.03 0.50 -5.63
N SER A 15 -23.09 -0.23 -4.50
CA SER A 15 -21.91 -0.64 -3.73
C SER A 15 -21.06 -1.72 -4.44
N ALA A 16 -19.83 -1.92 -3.96
CA ALA A 16 -18.87 -2.86 -4.55
C ALA A 16 -18.82 -4.25 -3.86
N GLY A 17 -19.67 -4.49 -2.85
CA GLY A 17 -19.70 -5.75 -2.11
C GLY A 17 -20.22 -6.93 -2.93
N ALA A 18 -20.03 -8.15 -2.42
CA ALA A 18 -20.54 -9.38 -3.06
C ALA A 18 -22.07 -9.35 -3.21
N VAL A 19 -22.78 -8.89 -2.17
CA VAL A 19 -24.17 -8.42 -2.27
C VAL A 19 -24.11 -6.91 -2.47
N GLN A 20 -24.54 -6.44 -3.64
CA GLN A 20 -24.49 -5.02 -3.94
C GLN A 20 -25.73 -4.31 -3.39
N ARG A 21 -25.55 -3.14 -2.79
CA ARG A 21 -26.65 -2.31 -2.33
C ARG A 21 -26.87 -1.18 -3.30
N VAL A 22 -28.09 -1.06 -3.82
CA VAL A 22 -28.53 0.06 -4.66
C VAL A 22 -29.24 1.05 -3.75
N CYS A 23 -28.79 2.30 -3.75
CA CYS A 23 -29.35 3.36 -2.94
C CYS A 23 -29.69 4.57 -3.82
N VAL A 24 -30.84 5.20 -3.56
CA VAL A 24 -31.20 6.51 -4.13
C VAL A 24 -31.12 7.54 -3.02
N TRP A 25 -30.39 8.61 -3.24
CA TRP A 25 -30.14 9.69 -2.30
C TRP A 25 -30.74 10.97 -2.82
N ARG A 26 -31.26 11.81 -1.92
CA ARG A 26 -31.47 13.22 -2.23
C ARG A 26 -30.25 13.98 -1.74
N TRP A 27 -29.23 14.05 -2.59
CA TRP A 27 -27.92 14.61 -2.22
C TRP A 27 -27.96 16.10 -1.87
N THR A 28 -29.04 16.81 -2.23
CA THR A 28 -29.26 18.21 -1.85
C THR A 28 -29.72 18.41 -0.40
N HIS A 29 -30.01 17.34 0.35
CA HIS A 29 -30.29 17.39 1.78
C HIS A 29 -29.15 16.74 2.57
N ALA A 30 -28.85 17.27 3.77
CA ALA A 30 -27.80 16.78 4.65
C ALA A 30 -28.13 15.46 5.38
N THR A 31 -29.10 14.68 4.89
CA THR A 31 -29.50 13.41 5.52
C THR A 31 -28.52 12.30 5.14
N GLU A 32 -27.99 11.58 6.14
CA GLU A 32 -27.07 10.46 5.94
C GLU A 32 -27.76 9.15 5.50
N THR A 33 -29.09 9.13 5.41
CA THR A 33 -29.86 7.97 5.01
C THR A 33 -30.35 8.08 3.57
N PRO A 34 -30.31 6.99 2.77
CA PRO A 34 -30.88 6.99 1.43
C PRO A 34 -32.41 7.12 1.48
N VAL A 35 -32.98 7.75 0.44
CA VAL A 35 -34.44 7.87 0.25
C VAL A 35 -35.08 6.50 0.10
N CYS A 36 -34.42 5.62 -0.65
CA CYS A 36 -34.78 4.21 -0.73
C CYS A 36 -33.53 3.38 -1.03
N SER A 37 -33.56 2.11 -0.64
CA SER A 37 -32.46 1.18 -0.95
C SER A 37 -33.00 -0.22 -1.18
N ALA A 38 -32.24 -1.03 -1.90
CA ALA A 38 -32.50 -2.46 -1.96
C ALA A 38 -31.23 -3.25 -2.33
N GLU A 39 -31.22 -4.54 -2.01
CA GLU A 39 -30.04 -5.42 -2.16
C GLU A 39 -30.10 -6.24 -3.44
N LEU A 40 -28.95 -6.38 -4.11
CA LEU A 40 -28.76 -7.19 -5.30
C LEU A 40 -27.90 -8.40 -4.94
N ARG A 41 -28.48 -9.58 -5.10
CA ARG A 41 -27.77 -10.85 -4.90
C ARG A 41 -26.73 -11.08 -6.01
N PRO A 42 -25.70 -11.88 -5.77
CA PRO A 42 -24.66 -12.17 -6.76
C PRO A 42 -25.17 -12.73 -8.10
N GLU A 43 -26.35 -13.36 -8.09
CA GLU A 43 -27.01 -13.95 -9.28
C GLU A 43 -27.29 -12.93 -10.40
N PHE A 44 -27.47 -11.66 -10.04
CA PHE A 44 -27.69 -10.56 -11.01
C PHE A 44 -26.40 -10.10 -11.70
N GLY A 45 -25.25 -10.70 -11.34
CA GLY A 45 -23.93 -10.24 -11.74
C GLY A 45 -23.56 -8.92 -11.08
N ARG A 46 -22.26 -8.59 -11.08
CA ARG A 46 -21.77 -7.32 -10.55
C ARG A 46 -22.21 -6.18 -11.47
N GLN A 47 -23.14 -5.36 -10.98
CA GLN A 47 -23.62 -4.16 -11.65
C GLN A 47 -22.58 -3.04 -11.47
N ASP A 48 -21.98 -2.58 -12.56
CA ASP A 48 -20.88 -1.61 -12.57
C ASP A 48 -21.20 -0.30 -13.32
N TYR A 49 -22.37 -0.22 -13.94
CA TYR A 49 -22.89 0.98 -14.60
C TYR A 49 -24.32 1.29 -14.16
N VAL A 50 -24.67 2.58 -14.13
CA VAL A 50 -26.02 3.06 -13.81
C VAL A 50 -26.29 4.37 -14.55
N VAL A 51 -27.52 4.58 -15.04
CA VAL A 51 -27.95 5.85 -15.64
C VAL A 51 -29.44 6.10 -15.41
N PHE A 52 -29.82 7.36 -15.18
CA PHE A 52 -31.22 7.77 -15.05
C PHE A 52 -31.91 7.91 -16.41
N ASN A 53 -33.23 7.71 -16.41
CA ASN A 53 -34.06 8.13 -17.53
C ASN A 53 -34.09 9.68 -17.61
N PRO A 54 -33.70 10.27 -18.75
CA PRO A 54 -33.66 11.72 -18.92
C PRO A 54 -35.04 12.40 -18.95
N GLN A 55 -36.13 11.64 -19.16
CA GLN A 55 -37.50 12.15 -19.04
C GLN A 55 -38.13 11.85 -17.68
N ASN A 56 -37.63 10.85 -16.94
CA ASN A 56 -38.21 10.41 -15.67
C ASN A 56 -37.15 10.20 -14.58
N PRO A 57 -37.01 11.13 -13.61
CA PRO A 57 -36.01 11.00 -12.53
C PRO A 57 -36.33 9.87 -11.54
N TYR A 58 -37.52 9.29 -11.61
CA TYR A 58 -37.93 8.15 -10.78
C TYR A 58 -37.59 6.80 -11.41
N GLU A 59 -36.98 6.80 -12.59
CA GLU A 59 -36.60 5.62 -13.33
C GLU A 59 -35.12 5.64 -13.67
N PHE A 60 -34.44 4.50 -13.48
CA PHE A 60 -33.04 4.32 -13.85
C PHE A 60 -32.76 2.87 -14.23
N VAL A 61 -31.63 2.64 -14.88
CA VAL A 61 -31.19 1.31 -15.33
C VAL A 61 -29.77 1.04 -14.83
N SER A 62 -29.48 -0.22 -14.48
CA SER A 62 -28.12 -0.69 -14.21
C SER A 62 -27.73 -1.84 -15.13
N ASN A 63 -26.43 -1.98 -15.38
CA ASN A 63 -25.86 -3.04 -16.20
C ASN A 63 -24.82 -3.85 -15.42
N SER A 64 -24.90 -5.17 -15.55
CA SER A 64 -23.77 -6.10 -15.42
C SER A 64 -23.43 -6.67 -16.80
N GLN A 65 -22.35 -7.45 -16.89
CA GLN A 65 -21.98 -8.14 -18.13
C GLN A 65 -23.04 -9.12 -18.64
N THR A 66 -23.98 -9.55 -17.78
CA THR A 66 -24.94 -10.62 -18.09
C THR A 66 -26.40 -10.21 -17.90
N GLN A 67 -26.70 -9.13 -17.18
CA GLN A 67 -28.06 -8.68 -16.90
C GLN A 67 -28.22 -7.16 -16.94
N VAL A 68 -29.41 -6.74 -17.35
CA VAL A 68 -29.87 -5.34 -17.28
C VAL A 68 -31.05 -5.29 -16.30
N ILE A 69 -31.01 -4.35 -15.37
CA ILE A 69 -32.06 -4.18 -14.36
C ILE A 69 -32.63 -2.78 -14.48
N PHE A 70 -33.95 -2.70 -14.63
CA PHE A 70 -34.70 -1.45 -14.62
C PHE A 70 -35.30 -1.23 -13.24
N TYR A 71 -35.17 -0.01 -12.74
CA TYR A 71 -35.63 0.41 -11.43
C TYR A 71 -36.66 1.52 -11.61
N LEU A 72 -37.82 1.35 -10.99
CA LEU A 72 -38.80 2.42 -10.81
C LEU A 72 -39.03 2.60 -9.32
N TRP A 73 -38.86 3.81 -8.81
CA TRP A 73 -38.95 4.09 -7.38
C TRP A 73 -39.93 5.22 -7.08
N VAL A 74 -40.64 5.09 -5.96
CA VAL A 74 -41.61 6.08 -5.49
C VAL A 74 -41.21 6.49 -4.08
N ARG A 75 -41.41 7.75 -3.70
CA ARG A 75 -41.00 8.27 -2.37
C ARG A 75 -41.63 7.53 -1.19
N SER A 76 -42.76 6.88 -1.40
CA SER A 76 -43.53 6.15 -0.38
C SER A 76 -43.25 4.64 -0.34
N SER A 77 -42.38 4.10 -1.21
CA SER A 77 -42.06 2.67 -1.24
C SER A 77 -40.78 2.35 -0.42
N PRO A 78 -40.73 1.19 0.27
CA PRO A 78 -39.57 0.81 1.09
C PRO A 78 -38.29 0.55 0.26
N GLY A 79 -38.43 0.37 -1.05
CA GLY A 79 -37.33 0.20 -1.99
C GLY A 79 -37.77 0.47 -3.43
N PRO A 80 -36.81 0.60 -4.38
CA PRO A 80 -37.12 0.65 -5.80
C PRO A 80 -37.76 -0.66 -6.26
N THR A 81 -38.86 -0.60 -7.01
CA THR A 81 -39.38 -1.76 -7.76
C THR A 81 -38.42 -2.09 -8.90
N ARG A 82 -38.21 -3.39 -9.15
CA ARG A 82 -37.16 -3.86 -10.06
C ARG A 82 -37.71 -4.85 -11.05
N THR A 83 -37.29 -4.70 -12.30
CA THR A 83 -37.49 -5.71 -13.33
C THR A 83 -36.13 -6.10 -13.90
N ALA A 84 -35.77 -7.37 -13.71
CA ALA A 84 -34.66 -8.01 -14.39
C ALA A 84 -35.25 -8.92 -15.47
N ALA A 85 -34.85 -8.72 -16.71
CA ALA A 85 -35.27 -9.56 -17.83
C ALA A 85 -34.05 -10.38 -18.28
N PRO A 86 -33.88 -11.61 -17.75
CA PRO A 86 -32.77 -12.46 -18.17
C PRO A 86 -32.94 -12.82 -19.65
N LEU A 87 -31.90 -12.53 -20.44
CA LEU A 87 -31.84 -12.94 -21.83
C LEU A 87 -31.25 -14.34 -21.91
N SER A 88 -32.00 -15.30 -22.47
CA SER A 88 -31.50 -16.64 -22.75
C SER A 88 -31.00 -16.73 -24.20
N SER A 89 -30.17 -17.73 -24.50
CA SER A 89 -29.74 -18.03 -25.88
C SER A 89 -30.92 -18.28 -26.83
N GLN A 90 -32.10 -18.61 -26.29
CA GLN A 90 -33.32 -18.86 -27.05
C GLN A 90 -34.10 -17.57 -27.38
N THR A 91 -33.87 -16.44 -26.68
CA THR A 91 -34.69 -15.22 -26.85
C THR A 91 -34.58 -14.61 -28.25
N PHE A 92 -33.40 -14.68 -28.88
CA PHE A 92 -33.17 -14.10 -30.22
C PHE A 92 -32.53 -15.07 -31.22
N SER A 93 -32.40 -16.35 -30.84
CA SER A 93 -31.73 -17.42 -31.62
C SER A 93 -30.35 -17.03 -32.17
N LYS A 94 -29.67 -16.05 -31.55
CA LYS A 94 -28.38 -15.50 -31.93
C LYS A 94 -27.60 -15.15 -30.67
N ALA A 95 -26.28 -15.26 -30.72
CA ALA A 95 -25.41 -14.80 -29.62
C ALA A 95 -25.56 -13.29 -29.41
N VAL A 96 -26.01 -12.88 -28.23
CA VAL A 96 -26.20 -11.46 -27.85
C VAL A 96 -24.86 -10.81 -27.51
N GLY A 97 -23.95 -11.54 -26.86
CA GLY A 97 -22.71 -10.98 -26.28
C GLY A 97 -22.93 -10.50 -24.85
N ARG A 98 -21.86 -10.01 -24.20
CA ARG A 98 -21.93 -9.41 -22.85
C ARG A 98 -22.45 -7.99 -22.96
N PHE A 99 -23.24 -7.52 -22.00
CA PHE A 99 -23.70 -6.13 -21.99
C PHE A 99 -22.58 -5.17 -21.58
N SER A 100 -22.59 -3.97 -22.19
CA SER A 100 -21.70 -2.87 -21.83
C SER A 100 -22.45 -1.77 -21.09
N GLN A 101 -23.03 -0.80 -21.80
CA GLN A 101 -23.77 0.33 -21.23
C GLN A 101 -25.20 0.38 -21.76
N SER A 102 -26.11 0.90 -20.94
CA SER A 102 -27.48 1.20 -21.33
C SER A 102 -27.73 2.68 -21.45
N VAL A 103 -28.64 3.06 -22.33
CA VAL A 103 -29.15 4.44 -22.44
C VAL A 103 -30.65 4.41 -22.71
N PHE A 104 -31.37 5.38 -22.18
CA PHE A 104 -32.78 5.58 -22.51
C PHE A 104 -32.90 6.32 -23.84
N HIS A 105 -33.94 6.00 -24.60
CA HIS A 105 -34.26 6.71 -25.82
C HIS A 105 -34.74 8.13 -25.48
N PHE A 106 -34.30 9.14 -26.22
CA PHE A 106 -34.58 10.54 -25.89
C PHE A 106 -36.04 10.98 -26.16
N ASP A 107 -36.75 10.30 -27.06
CA ASP A 107 -38.17 10.59 -27.37
C ASP A 107 -39.18 9.50 -26.98
N THR A 108 -38.73 8.34 -26.47
CA THR A 108 -39.63 7.21 -26.20
C THR A 108 -39.32 6.57 -24.86
N SER A 109 -40.28 5.84 -24.29
CA SER A 109 -40.11 5.05 -23.05
C SER A 109 -39.25 3.78 -23.25
N ARG A 110 -38.42 3.74 -24.29
CA ARG A 110 -37.56 2.60 -24.63
C ARG A 110 -36.17 2.79 -24.06
N ALA A 111 -35.46 1.69 -23.90
CA ALA A 111 -34.04 1.70 -23.57
C ALA A 111 -33.25 0.86 -24.58
N LEU A 112 -31.97 1.18 -24.70
CA LEU A 112 -31.01 0.50 -25.54
C LEU A 112 -29.87 -0.02 -24.67
N THR A 113 -29.34 -1.19 -24.98
CA THR A 113 -28.14 -1.73 -24.34
C THR A 113 -27.12 -2.15 -25.38
N GLY A 114 -25.89 -1.65 -25.25
CA GLY A 114 -24.75 -2.06 -26.04
C GLY A 114 -24.22 -3.44 -25.66
N THR A 115 -23.62 -4.14 -26.62
CA THR A 115 -23.06 -5.49 -26.40
C THR A 115 -21.63 -5.61 -26.92
N SER A 116 -20.87 -6.51 -26.30
CA SER A 116 -19.52 -6.89 -26.73
C SER A 116 -19.46 -7.53 -28.13
N ALA A 117 -20.61 -7.86 -28.72
CA ALA A 117 -20.73 -8.42 -30.07
C ALA A 117 -21.09 -7.36 -31.14
N GLY A 118 -21.06 -6.07 -30.81
CA GLY A 118 -21.34 -5.00 -31.77
C GLY A 118 -22.84 -4.77 -32.05
N LYS A 119 -23.72 -5.24 -31.15
CA LYS A 119 -25.19 -5.20 -31.31
C LYS A 119 -25.83 -4.34 -30.22
N LEU A 120 -27.04 -3.85 -30.51
CA LEU A 120 -27.92 -3.18 -29.55
C LEU A 120 -29.12 -4.08 -29.20
N VAL A 121 -29.38 -4.25 -27.92
CA VAL A 121 -30.67 -4.79 -27.43
C VAL A 121 -31.63 -3.63 -27.22
N LEU A 122 -32.79 -3.69 -27.86
CA LEU A 122 -33.86 -2.73 -27.66
C LEU A 122 -34.85 -3.27 -26.62
N TRP A 123 -35.11 -2.47 -25.59
CA TRP A 123 -36.05 -2.74 -24.50
C TRP A 123 -37.27 -1.85 -24.65
N ASP A 124 -38.45 -2.43 -24.46
CA ASP A 124 -39.71 -1.71 -24.49
C ASP A 124 -40.57 -2.10 -23.28
N GLU A 125 -41.44 -1.18 -22.89
CA GLU A 125 -42.34 -1.38 -21.78
C GLU A 125 -43.40 -2.42 -22.14
N VAL A 126 -43.63 -3.37 -21.22
CA VAL A 126 -44.72 -4.33 -21.35
C VAL A 126 -46.03 -3.63 -21.02
N ARG A 127 -46.70 -3.05 -22.03
CA ARG A 127 -48.07 -2.56 -21.87
C ARG A 127 -49.03 -3.75 -21.76
N PRO A 128 -49.73 -3.95 -20.63
CA PRO A 128 -50.75 -4.99 -20.54
C PRO A 128 -51.96 -4.63 -21.43
N ARG A 129 -52.65 -5.65 -21.95
CA ARG A 129 -53.99 -5.47 -22.52
C ARG A 129 -54.92 -4.92 -21.43
N PRO A 130 -55.76 -3.91 -21.68
CA PRO A 130 -56.68 -3.39 -20.68
C PRO A 130 -57.68 -4.48 -20.30
N GLN A 131 -57.57 -5.01 -19.08
CA GLN A 131 -58.64 -5.78 -18.45
C GLN A 131 -59.43 -4.83 -17.54
N PRO A 132 -60.76 -4.79 -17.64
CA PRO A 132 -61.57 -3.93 -16.80
C PRO A 132 -61.67 -4.55 -15.39
N ARG A 133 -61.24 -3.79 -14.39
CA ARG A 133 -61.30 -4.03 -12.93
C ARG A 133 -60.09 -4.77 -12.33
N GLU A 134 -59.10 -3.99 -11.91
CA GLU A 134 -58.39 -4.14 -10.64
C GLU A 134 -57.42 -2.95 -10.44
N PRO A 135 -57.44 -2.24 -9.29
CA PRO A 135 -56.43 -1.26 -8.96
C PRO A 135 -55.30 -1.98 -8.21
N LEU A 136 -54.21 -2.29 -8.89
CA LEU A 136 -52.95 -2.67 -8.23
C LEU A 136 -51.80 -1.93 -8.89
N ALA A 137 -50.95 -1.32 -8.07
CA ALA A 137 -49.62 -0.86 -8.47
C ALA A 137 -48.84 -2.07 -9.04
N LYS A 138 -48.93 -2.27 -10.36
CA LYS A 138 -48.27 -3.36 -11.07
C LYS A 138 -46.89 -2.87 -11.55
N PRO A 139 -45.85 -3.70 -11.42
CA PRO A 139 -44.47 -3.29 -11.62
C PRO A 139 -44.22 -2.87 -13.07
N HIS A 140 -43.49 -1.77 -13.26
CA HIS A 140 -42.97 -1.33 -14.55
C HIS A 140 -42.01 -2.40 -15.08
N ALA A 141 -42.48 -3.17 -16.07
CA ALA A 141 -41.76 -4.32 -16.62
C ALA A 141 -41.24 -4.00 -18.02
N MET A 142 -39.92 -4.02 -18.19
CA MET A 142 -39.25 -3.89 -19.48
C MET A 142 -38.97 -5.28 -20.06
N LYS A 143 -39.20 -5.47 -21.36
CA LYS A 143 -38.81 -6.69 -22.09
C LYS A 143 -37.93 -6.35 -23.29
N ALA A 144 -37.01 -7.26 -23.60
CA ALA A 144 -36.23 -7.15 -24.81
C ALA A 144 -37.11 -7.47 -26.03
N ILE A 145 -37.17 -6.55 -26.99
CA ILE A 145 -38.05 -6.68 -28.16
C ILE A 145 -37.29 -6.98 -29.45
N LYS A 146 -36.05 -6.48 -29.58
CA LYS A 146 -35.28 -6.60 -30.82
C LYS A 146 -33.78 -6.59 -30.53
N LEU A 147 -33.05 -7.37 -31.31
CA LEU A 147 -31.59 -7.35 -31.36
C LEU A 147 -31.15 -6.74 -32.69
N VAL A 148 -30.51 -5.57 -32.64
CA VAL A 148 -30.10 -4.79 -33.82
C VAL A 148 -28.58 -4.91 -33.98
N PRO A 149 -28.07 -5.52 -35.07
CA PRO A 149 -26.64 -5.50 -35.37
C PRO A 149 -26.24 -4.11 -35.85
N LEU A 150 -25.26 -3.49 -35.18
CA LEU A 150 -24.85 -2.12 -35.48
C LEU A 150 -23.46 -2.09 -36.16
N GLN A 151 -22.53 -2.90 -35.64
CA GLN A 151 -21.17 -3.01 -36.16
C GLN A 151 -20.52 -4.36 -35.83
N LYS A 152 -19.35 -4.63 -36.40
CA LYS A 152 -18.58 -5.87 -36.16
C LYS A 152 -17.86 -5.86 -34.82
N ASP A 153 -17.31 -4.71 -34.45
CA ASP A 153 -16.49 -4.54 -33.26
C ASP A 153 -17.35 -4.32 -32.00
N GLY A 154 -16.91 -4.84 -30.86
CA GLY A 154 -17.67 -4.79 -29.61
C GLY A 154 -17.87 -3.37 -29.09
N LEU A 155 -19.10 -3.06 -28.64
CA LEU A 155 -19.45 -1.76 -28.09
C LEU A 155 -19.04 -1.67 -26.63
N THR A 156 -18.19 -0.69 -26.30
CA THR A 156 -17.74 -0.44 -24.92
C THR A 156 -18.48 0.72 -24.27
N VAL A 157 -18.90 1.71 -25.05
CA VAL A 157 -19.63 2.90 -24.61
C VAL A 157 -20.89 3.07 -25.44
N LEU A 158 -22.00 3.41 -24.79
CA LEU A 158 -23.25 3.81 -25.41
C LEU A 158 -23.84 4.99 -24.63
N THR A 159 -23.98 6.13 -25.29
CA THR A 159 -24.53 7.36 -24.69
C THR A 159 -25.47 8.07 -25.67
N ALA A 160 -26.19 9.09 -25.19
CA ALA A 160 -27.07 9.92 -26.00
C ALA A 160 -26.79 11.41 -25.74
N VAL A 161 -26.71 12.20 -26.81
CA VAL A 161 -26.50 13.66 -26.77
C VAL A 161 -27.28 14.31 -27.91
N ASP A 162 -27.98 15.42 -27.63
CA ASP A 162 -28.71 16.22 -28.64
C ASP A 162 -29.54 15.40 -29.65
N SER A 163 -30.23 14.36 -29.16
CA SER A 163 -31.03 13.42 -29.97
C SER A 163 -30.24 12.53 -30.94
N TYR A 164 -28.95 12.31 -30.65
CA TYR A 164 -28.10 11.32 -31.30
C TYR A 164 -27.66 10.24 -30.33
N PHE A 165 -27.60 9.00 -30.81
CA PHE A 165 -26.92 7.92 -30.09
C PHE A 165 -25.45 7.91 -30.49
N VAL A 166 -24.57 7.83 -29.50
CA VAL A 166 -23.13 7.77 -29.70
C VAL A 166 -22.59 6.48 -29.14
N THR A 167 -21.83 5.77 -29.95
CA THR A 167 -21.16 4.54 -29.54
C THR A 167 -19.65 4.69 -29.59
N GLY A 168 -18.97 4.12 -28.60
CA GLY A 168 -17.53 3.88 -28.63
C GLY A 168 -17.24 2.39 -28.62
N ASP A 169 -16.15 1.98 -29.27
CA ASP A 169 -15.81 0.56 -29.41
C ASP A 169 -14.41 0.17 -28.92
N VAL A 170 -14.13 -1.14 -29.00
CA VAL A 170 -12.86 -1.75 -28.58
C VAL A 170 -11.65 -1.33 -29.43
N LYS A 171 -11.85 -0.78 -30.62
CA LYS A 171 -10.76 -0.32 -31.50
C LYS A 171 -10.44 1.16 -31.34
N GLY A 172 -11.31 1.90 -30.65
CA GLY A 172 -11.15 3.34 -30.49
C GLY A 172 -11.98 4.15 -31.47
N ASP A 173 -12.93 3.55 -32.18
CA ASP A 173 -13.79 4.28 -33.11
C ASP A 173 -15.03 4.82 -32.37
N VAL A 174 -15.43 6.04 -32.72
CA VAL A 174 -16.65 6.70 -32.22
C VAL A 174 -17.63 6.86 -33.37
N LYS A 175 -18.89 6.47 -33.19
CA LYS A 175 -19.93 6.57 -34.23
C LYS A 175 -21.19 7.25 -33.72
N PHE A 176 -21.83 8.00 -34.60
CA PHE A 176 -23.02 8.80 -34.33
C PHE A 176 -24.20 8.30 -35.14
N TYR A 177 -25.34 8.10 -34.48
CA TYR A 177 -26.57 7.58 -35.07
C TYR A 177 -27.75 8.49 -34.75
N ASP A 178 -28.74 8.55 -35.65
CA ASP A 178 -30.03 9.20 -35.39
C ASP A 178 -30.94 8.34 -34.47
N GLY A 179 -32.14 8.86 -34.17
CA GLY A 179 -33.15 8.14 -33.37
C GLY A 179 -33.69 6.85 -34.02
N GLN A 180 -33.49 6.66 -35.32
CA GLN A 180 -33.82 5.43 -36.04
C GLN A 180 -32.63 4.49 -36.17
N LEU A 181 -31.49 4.80 -35.52
CA LEU A 181 -30.23 4.06 -35.57
C LEU A 181 -29.57 4.04 -36.96
N GLN A 182 -29.82 5.04 -37.80
CA GLN A 182 -29.07 5.26 -39.03
C GLN A 182 -27.75 5.98 -38.73
N LEU A 183 -26.66 5.50 -39.32
CA LEU A 183 -25.33 6.06 -39.14
C LEU A 183 -25.23 7.43 -39.82
N LEU A 184 -24.85 8.45 -39.06
CA LEU A 184 -24.72 9.83 -39.53
C LEU A 184 -23.27 10.25 -39.73
N ASN A 185 -22.40 9.91 -38.79
CA ASN A 185 -20.98 10.26 -38.82
C ASN A 185 -20.13 9.27 -38.01
N TRP A 186 -18.83 9.23 -38.25
CA TRP A 186 -17.88 8.47 -37.44
C TRP A 186 -16.52 9.14 -37.33
N CYS A 187 -15.88 9.01 -36.18
CA CYS A 187 -14.49 9.34 -35.94
C CYS A 187 -13.71 8.02 -35.87
N SER A 188 -13.01 7.68 -36.95
CA SER A 188 -12.14 6.51 -37.03
C SER A 188 -10.67 6.91 -37.01
N HIS A 189 -9.78 5.97 -36.66
CA HIS A 189 -8.31 6.15 -36.63
C HIS A 189 -7.74 6.93 -35.45
N LEU A 190 -8.49 7.10 -34.36
CA LEU A 190 -7.97 7.73 -33.13
C LEU A 190 -6.77 6.96 -32.52
N ARG A 191 -6.55 5.69 -32.93
CA ARG A 191 -5.51 4.78 -32.40
C ARG A 191 -5.47 4.76 -30.87
N ALA A 192 -6.63 5.00 -30.25
CA ALA A 192 -6.76 5.31 -28.82
C ALA A 192 -6.84 4.04 -27.96
N GLY A 193 -7.05 2.87 -28.59
CA GLY A 193 -7.40 1.64 -27.88
C GLY A 193 -8.87 1.62 -27.47
N PRO A 194 -9.29 0.65 -26.63
CA PRO A 194 -10.69 0.49 -26.24
C PRO A 194 -11.23 1.72 -25.51
N ILE A 195 -12.33 2.30 -26.00
CA ILE A 195 -12.95 3.48 -25.37
C ILE A 195 -13.61 3.08 -24.05
N ARG A 196 -13.40 3.86 -22.99
CA ARG A 196 -13.97 3.64 -21.66
C ARG A 196 -15.09 4.62 -21.31
N SER A 197 -14.96 5.88 -21.70
CA SER A 197 -16.02 6.88 -21.56
C SER A 197 -15.94 7.94 -22.64
N ILE A 198 -17.07 8.57 -22.93
CA ILE A 198 -17.19 9.73 -23.82
C ILE A 198 -18.01 10.78 -23.08
N SER A 199 -17.53 12.02 -23.04
CA SER A 199 -18.21 13.15 -22.40
C SER A 199 -18.20 14.37 -23.31
N PHE A 200 -19.38 14.93 -23.55
CA PHE A 200 -19.58 16.07 -24.42
C PHE A 200 -19.56 17.39 -23.67
N SER A 201 -19.19 18.47 -24.35
CA SER A 201 -19.30 19.83 -23.81
C SER A 201 -20.76 20.16 -23.46
N LYS A 202 -20.97 20.97 -22.41
CA LYS A 202 -22.32 21.36 -21.98
C LYS A 202 -22.97 22.36 -22.96
N ALA A 203 -22.16 23.22 -23.58
CA ALA A 203 -22.59 24.21 -24.56
C ALA A 203 -21.84 23.98 -25.88
N PRO A 204 -22.49 24.25 -27.03
CA PRO A 204 -21.80 24.20 -28.31
C PRO A 204 -20.67 25.25 -28.38
N PRO A 205 -19.49 24.95 -28.96
CA PRO A 205 -18.45 25.94 -29.16
C PRO A 205 -19.01 27.04 -30.06
N GLY A 206 -19.18 28.27 -29.56
CA GLY A 206 -19.56 29.42 -30.39
C GLY A 206 -20.84 30.19 -30.03
N ALA A 207 -21.38 30.11 -28.81
CA ALA A 207 -22.40 31.07 -28.35
C ALA A 207 -21.82 32.46 -27.96
N SER A 208 -20.57 32.75 -28.32
CA SER A 208 -19.97 34.08 -28.24
C SER A 208 -19.35 34.45 -29.59
N ALA A 209 -19.90 35.51 -30.20
CA ALA A 209 -19.42 36.28 -31.35
C ALA A 209 -19.53 35.64 -32.77
N GLY A 210 -20.67 35.90 -33.42
CA GLY A 210 -20.76 36.37 -34.81
C GLY A 210 -20.05 35.58 -35.91
N CYS A 211 -20.65 34.51 -36.42
CA CYS A 211 -20.49 34.15 -37.83
C CYS A 211 -21.69 33.34 -38.33
N ALA A 212 -22.74 34.03 -38.79
CA ALA A 212 -23.73 33.43 -39.67
C ALA A 212 -23.05 33.21 -41.04
N ARG A 213 -22.54 32.00 -41.30
CA ARG A 213 -22.13 31.60 -42.65
C ARG A 213 -23.32 30.97 -43.36
N SER A 214 -23.90 31.76 -44.25
CA SER A 214 -24.77 31.34 -45.35
C SER A 214 -24.10 30.22 -46.15
N CYS A 215 -24.75 29.06 -46.22
CA CYS A 215 -24.52 28.08 -47.28
C CYS A 215 -25.85 27.88 -48.00
N THR A 216 -25.86 28.35 -49.25
CA THR A 216 -26.95 28.27 -50.21
C THR A 216 -27.31 26.83 -50.54
N SER A 217 -28.58 26.67 -50.89
CA SER A 217 -29.25 25.45 -51.37
C SER A 217 -28.48 24.72 -52.47
N ASP A 218 -28.26 23.43 -52.28
CA ASP A 218 -28.39 22.45 -53.36
C ASP A 218 -28.95 21.14 -52.83
N SER A 219 -29.93 20.64 -53.56
CA SER A 219 -30.79 19.51 -53.23
C SER A 219 -30.06 18.16 -53.34
N SER A 220 -29.86 17.52 -52.18
CA SER A 220 -29.95 16.06 -52.06
C SER A 220 -30.38 15.73 -50.63
N ASN A 221 -31.35 14.82 -50.47
CA ASN A 221 -31.92 14.38 -49.19
C ASN A 221 -30.86 13.65 -48.34
N SER A 222 -29.92 14.39 -47.75
CA SER A 222 -29.08 13.94 -46.65
C SER A 222 -29.44 14.75 -45.43
N VAL A 223 -29.88 14.07 -44.37
CA VAL A 223 -30.10 14.68 -43.06
C VAL A 223 -28.75 15.24 -42.60
N SER A 224 -28.61 16.56 -42.48
CA SER A 224 -27.33 17.16 -42.11
C SER A 224 -27.03 16.89 -40.63
N PHE A 225 -26.01 16.09 -40.37
CA PHE A 225 -25.45 15.91 -39.04
C PHE A 225 -24.88 17.24 -38.54
N THR A 226 -25.43 17.79 -37.46
CA THR A 226 -25.08 19.11 -36.91
C THR A 226 -24.76 19.02 -35.41
N LEU A 227 -23.90 18.07 -35.03
CA LEU A 227 -23.38 18.04 -33.66
C LEU A 227 -22.30 19.10 -33.49
N ASN A 228 -22.67 20.25 -32.93
CA ASN A 228 -21.73 21.31 -32.56
C ASN A 228 -21.26 21.13 -31.11
N ARG A 229 -20.84 19.95 -30.65
CA ARG A 229 -20.21 19.78 -29.32
C ARG A 229 -18.87 19.04 -29.38
N ASP A 230 -17.81 19.72 -28.95
CA ASP A 230 -16.54 19.05 -28.72
C ASP A 230 -16.69 18.05 -27.58
N PHE A 231 -15.88 17.00 -27.59
CA PHE A 231 -15.97 15.96 -26.58
C PHE A 231 -14.61 15.44 -26.17
N ILE A 232 -14.55 14.90 -24.96
CA ILE A 232 -13.42 14.12 -24.49
C ILE A 232 -13.79 12.65 -24.50
N LEU A 233 -12.83 11.80 -24.84
CA LEU A 233 -12.95 10.36 -24.66
C LEU A 233 -11.78 9.87 -23.79
N SER A 234 -12.09 8.94 -22.89
CA SER A 234 -11.08 8.21 -22.13
C SER A 234 -10.98 6.79 -22.66
N THR A 235 -9.79 6.21 -22.58
CA THR A 235 -9.51 4.86 -23.07
C THR A 235 -9.19 3.93 -21.90
N ALA A 236 -9.29 2.62 -22.11
CA ALA A 236 -8.86 1.63 -21.14
C ALA A 236 -7.34 1.70 -20.85
N ASP A 237 -6.58 2.28 -21.78
CA ASP A 237 -5.13 2.45 -21.72
C ASP A 237 -4.73 3.82 -21.13
N ALA A 238 -5.51 4.31 -20.17
CA ALA A 238 -5.23 5.51 -19.38
C ALA A 238 -4.93 6.78 -20.22
N THR A 239 -5.49 6.86 -21.43
CA THR A 239 -5.32 8.00 -22.33
C THR A 239 -6.62 8.79 -22.39
N VAL A 240 -6.51 10.12 -22.39
CA VAL A 240 -7.64 11.02 -22.64
C VAL A 240 -7.35 11.84 -23.88
N LEU A 241 -8.28 11.78 -24.83
CA LEU A 241 -8.26 12.57 -26.05
C LEU A 241 -9.37 13.61 -26.00
N HIS A 242 -9.08 14.81 -26.45
CA HIS A 242 -10.08 15.80 -26.82
C HIS A 242 -10.28 15.74 -28.33
N VAL A 243 -11.53 15.69 -28.76
CA VAL A 243 -11.94 15.50 -30.16
C VAL A 243 -12.89 16.64 -30.53
N ALA A 244 -12.51 17.38 -31.57
CA ALA A 244 -13.34 18.43 -32.12
C ALA A 244 -14.57 17.84 -32.83
N THR A 245 -15.65 18.62 -32.91
CA THR A 245 -16.91 18.23 -33.58
C THR A 245 -16.79 17.74 -35.00
N ASP A 246 -15.80 18.23 -35.74
CA ASP A 246 -15.55 17.82 -37.11
C ASP A 246 -15.01 16.38 -37.22
N GLY A 247 -14.61 15.78 -36.09
CA GLY A 247 -14.08 14.42 -36.01
C GLY A 247 -12.72 14.23 -36.68
N THR A 248 -12.16 15.29 -37.26
CA THR A 248 -10.89 15.26 -38.00
C THR A 248 -9.71 15.68 -37.14
N LYS A 249 -9.95 16.50 -36.11
CA LYS A 249 -8.94 16.96 -35.17
C LYS A 249 -9.14 16.32 -33.80
N TYR A 250 -8.09 15.67 -33.33
CA TYR A 250 -8.01 15.19 -31.96
C TYR A 250 -6.65 15.53 -31.36
N GLU A 251 -6.64 15.83 -30.08
CA GLU A 251 -5.43 16.10 -29.31
C GLU A 251 -5.38 15.18 -28.09
N LYS A 252 -4.17 14.69 -27.79
CA LYS A 252 -3.96 13.91 -26.57
C LYS A 252 -3.78 14.88 -25.40
N VAL A 253 -4.77 14.92 -24.52
CA VAL A 253 -4.79 15.80 -23.35
C VAL A 253 -4.00 15.17 -22.20
N MET A 254 -4.10 13.85 -22.05
CA MET A 254 -3.47 13.13 -20.95
C MET A 254 -3.08 11.71 -21.38
N GLU A 255 -1.92 11.26 -20.92
CA GLU A 255 -1.46 9.87 -21.05
C GLU A 255 -0.87 9.41 -19.73
N GLU A 256 -1.60 8.61 -18.97
CA GLU A 256 -1.12 8.07 -17.69
C GLU A 256 -0.58 6.64 -17.82
N ALA A 257 -0.03 6.14 -16.72
CA ALA A 257 0.57 4.82 -16.62
C ALA A 257 -0.43 3.71 -17.01
N LYS A 258 -0.06 2.92 -18.03
CA LYS A 258 -0.87 1.79 -18.54
C LYS A 258 -0.70 0.52 -17.71
N ARG A 259 0.37 0.47 -16.91
CA ARG A 259 0.75 -0.66 -16.05
C ARG A 259 1.08 -0.15 -14.65
N ALA A 260 1.49 -1.06 -13.77
CA ALA A 260 1.80 -0.76 -12.38
C ALA A 260 2.72 0.46 -12.24
N VAL A 261 2.45 1.31 -11.25
CA VAL A 261 3.29 2.44 -10.86
C VAL A 261 4.07 2.02 -9.63
N THR A 262 5.35 1.68 -9.81
CA THR A 262 6.17 1.09 -8.76
C THR A 262 7.29 1.99 -8.27
N ALA A 263 7.55 3.10 -8.97
CA ALA A 263 8.66 3.99 -8.63
C ALA A 263 8.17 5.42 -8.48
N ILE A 264 8.49 6.04 -7.35
CA ILE A 264 8.33 7.47 -7.13
C ILE A 264 9.58 8.02 -6.44
N ALA A 265 9.97 9.25 -6.76
CA ALA A 265 11.07 9.94 -6.09
C ALA A 265 10.77 11.45 -6.05
N CYS A 266 10.94 12.07 -4.88
CA CYS A 266 10.86 13.52 -4.75
C CYS A 266 12.23 14.15 -5.00
N HIS A 267 12.24 15.31 -5.65
CA HIS A 267 13.44 16.11 -5.79
C HIS A 267 13.88 16.65 -4.41
N PRO A 268 15.20 16.68 -4.12
CA PRO A 268 15.72 16.99 -2.79
C PRO A 268 15.53 18.45 -2.35
N SER A 269 15.20 19.36 -3.26
CA SER A 269 15.08 20.81 -2.97
C SER A 269 13.96 21.55 -3.70
N GLN A 270 13.20 20.89 -4.58
CA GLN A 270 12.19 21.52 -5.43
C GLN A 270 10.89 20.73 -5.36
N ALA A 271 9.78 21.39 -5.70
CA ALA A 271 8.44 20.81 -5.69
C ALA A 271 8.16 19.80 -6.81
N LEU A 272 9.15 18.93 -7.11
CA LEU A 272 9.12 17.98 -8.21
C LEU A 272 8.98 16.53 -7.71
N LEU A 273 8.09 15.78 -8.35
CA LEU A 273 7.91 14.34 -8.14
C LEU A 273 8.11 13.60 -9.45
N ALA A 274 9.09 12.70 -9.49
CA ALA A 274 9.26 11.73 -10.55
C ALA A 274 8.39 10.50 -10.28
N VAL A 275 7.71 10.01 -11.32
CA VAL A 275 6.81 8.85 -11.28
C VAL A 275 7.17 7.92 -12.43
N GLY A 276 7.48 6.66 -12.11
CA GLY A 276 7.88 5.61 -13.04
C GLY A 276 6.90 4.44 -13.04
N SER A 277 6.59 3.94 -14.23
CA SER A 277 5.70 2.79 -14.45
C SER A 277 6.39 1.61 -15.13
N HIS A 278 5.85 0.41 -14.90
CA HIS A 278 6.18 -0.82 -15.62
C HIS A 278 5.93 -0.77 -17.13
N CYS A 279 5.18 0.21 -17.65
CA CYS A 279 5.09 0.45 -19.09
C CYS A 279 6.23 1.31 -19.64
N GLY A 280 7.26 1.58 -18.83
CA GLY A 280 8.41 2.41 -19.17
C GLY A 280 8.11 3.91 -19.20
N LEU A 281 6.92 4.34 -18.78
CA LEU A 281 6.56 5.75 -18.69
C LEU A 281 7.22 6.37 -17.44
N LEU A 282 8.10 7.33 -17.66
CA LEU A 282 8.66 8.23 -16.63
C LEU A 282 8.03 9.61 -16.80
N LYS A 283 7.50 10.18 -15.73
CA LYS A 283 6.95 11.54 -15.69
C LYS A 283 7.51 12.32 -14.54
N VAL A 284 7.68 13.63 -14.72
CA VAL A 284 8.00 14.58 -13.64
C VAL A 284 6.88 15.60 -13.53
N TRP A 285 6.40 15.77 -12.30
CA TRP A 285 5.30 16.66 -11.93
C TRP A 285 5.78 17.75 -10.99
N ASP A 286 5.33 18.99 -11.22
CA ASP A 286 5.29 20.01 -10.19
C ASP A 286 4.03 19.76 -9.33
N TYR A 287 4.21 19.28 -8.10
CA TYR A 287 3.12 18.90 -7.22
C TYR A 287 2.51 20.06 -6.42
N GLU A 288 3.09 21.26 -6.50
CA GLU A 288 2.50 22.47 -5.92
C GLU A 288 1.59 23.15 -6.94
N GLN A 289 2.07 23.32 -8.17
CA GLN A 289 1.30 23.90 -9.27
C GLN A 289 0.34 22.89 -9.91
N THR A 290 0.45 21.60 -9.56
CA THR A 290 -0.29 20.50 -10.18
C THR A 290 -0.09 20.44 -11.70
N LYS A 291 1.14 20.72 -12.14
CA LYS A 291 1.49 20.79 -13.56
C LYS A 291 2.44 19.67 -13.96
N TYR A 292 2.16 19.11 -15.12
CA TYR A 292 3.07 18.22 -15.80
C TYR A 292 4.22 19.03 -16.43
N LEU A 293 5.46 18.57 -16.27
CA LEU A 293 6.64 19.24 -16.83
C LEU A 293 7.22 18.46 -18.01
N VAL A 294 7.56 17.19 -17.79
CA VAL A 294 8.27 16.37 -18.79
C VAL A 294 7.94 14.89 -18.62
N SER A 295 8.02 14.14 -19.72
CA SER A 295 7.91 12.69 -19.73
C SER A 295 8.87 12.07 -20.74
N ARG A 296 9.20 10.81 -20.48
CA ARG A 296 9.95 9.96 -21.38
C ARG A 296 9.38 8.55 -21.30
N ILE A 297 9.24 7.89 -22.45
CA ILE A 297 8.82 6.50 -22.51
C ILE A 297 9.97 5.60 -22.95
N PHE A 298 10.22 4.54 -22.19
CA PHE A 298 11.18 3.48 -22.49
C PHE A 298 10.40 2.27 -23.03
N VAL A 299 10.53 1.98 -24.32
CA VAL A 299 9.63 1.05 -25.03
C VAL A 299 9.81 -0.42 -24.62
N GLU A 300 11.02 -0.80 -24.22
CA GLU A 300 11.42 -2.22 -24.07
C GLU A 300 11.55 -2.70 -22.61
N ALA A 301 11.46 -1.80 -21.63
CA ALA A 301 11.66 -2.15 -20.22
C ALA A 301 10.80 -1.29 -19.29
N GLY A 302 10.30 -1.90 -18.22
CA GLY A 302 9.52 -1.23 -17.18
C GLY A 302 10.43 -0.58 -16.14
N ILE A 303 10.02 0.57 -15.59
CA ILE A 303 10.74 1.25 -14.51
C ILE A 303 10.31 0.63 -13.18
N GLN A 304 11.27 0.17 -12.39
CA GLN A 304 11.03 -0.51 -11.12
C GLN A 304 11.32 0.39 -9.91
N CYS A 305 12.37 1.20 -9.96
CA CYS A 305 12.75 2.11 -8.87
C CYS A 305 13.38 3.40 -9.43
N LEU A 306 13.33 4.48 -8.63
CA LEU A 306 13.86 5.81 -8.96
C LEU A 306 14.60 6.40 -7.76
N SER A 307 15.64 7.18 -8.01
CA SER A 307 16.30 7.99 -6.97
C SER A 307 16.85 9.26 -7.60
N TYR A 308 16.58 10.41 -6.99
CA TYR A 308 17.34 11.62 -7.27
C TYR A 308 18.71 11.54 -6.61
N ASP A 309 19.70 12.23 -7.18
CA ASP A 309 20.92 12.54 -6.45
C ASP A 309 20.66 13.66 -5.43
N PRO A 310 21.49 13.79 -4.38
CA PRO A 310 21.30 14.83 -3.35
C PRO A 310 21.28 16.27 -3.88
N GLU A 311 22.01 16.56 -4.96
CA GLU A 311 22.00 17.87 -5.62
C GLU A 311 20.73 18.11 -6.46
N GLY A 312 19.99 17.05 -6.80
CA GLY A 312 18.79 17.10 -7.63
C GLY A 312 19.04 17.28 -9.12
N SER A 313 20.30 17.27 -9.55
CA SER A 313 20.69 17.42 -10.95
C SER A 313 20.50 16.14 -11.78
N LEU A 314 20.51 14.98 -11.13
CA LEU A 314 20.44 13.67 -11.76
C LEU A 314 19.28 12.86 -11.20
N LEU A 315 18.69 12.03 -12.07
CA LEU A 315 17.67 11.04 -11.72
C LEU A 315 18.12 9.67 -12.21
N ALA A 316 18.38 8.75 -11.29
CA ALA A 316 18.62 7.35 -11.62
C ALA A 316 17.30 6.60 -11.75
N ALA A 317 17.19 5.77 -12.79
CA ALA A 317 16.06 4.89 -13.04
C ALA A 317 16.55 3.44 -13.23
N GLY A 318 16.02 2.55 -12.40
CA GLY A 318 16.32 1.12 -12.42
C GLY A 318 15.15 0.36 -13.06
N PHE A 319 15.47 -0.60 -13.93
CA PHE A 319 14.50 -1.25 -14.79
C PHE A 319 14.31 -2.74 -14.50
N THR A 320 13.20 -3.30 -15.00
CA THR A 320 12.84 -4.71 -14.86
C THR A 320 13.77 -5.66 -15.62
N ASP A 321 14.51 -5.18 -16.62
CA ASP A 321 15.48 -5.97 -17.38
C ASP A 321 16.90 -5.94 -16.77
N GLY A 322 17.08 -5.25 -15.63
CA GLY A 322 18.36 -5.07 -14.97
C GLY A 322 19.14 -3.82 -15.43
N SER A 323 18.59 -3.05 -16.37
CA SER A 323 19.19 -1.80 -16.83
C SER A 323 19.10 -0.71 -15.78
N VAL A 324 20.10 0.16 -15.75
CA VAL A 324 20.09 1.41 -14.98
C VAL A 324 20.39 2.57 -15.93
N TYR A 325 19.55 3.59 -15.90
CA TYR A 325 19.79 4.86 -16.60
C TYR A 325 20.07 5.96 -15.58
N ILE A 326 21.01 6.84 -15.92
CA ILE A 326 21.26 8.06 -15.16
C ILE A 326 20.90 9.21 -16.08
N LEU A 327 19.86 9.94 -15.70
CA LEU A 327 19.22 10.96 -16.50
C LEU A 327 19.51 12.34 -15.91
N ASP A 328 19.54 13.35 -16.76
CA ASP A 328 19.35 14.73 -16.32
C ASP A 328 17.93 14.89 -15.75
N ALA A 329 17.83 15.46 -14.55
CA ALA A 329 16.61 15.53 -13.76
C ALA A 329 15.45 16.29 -14.44
N ILE A 330 15.77 17.22 -15.34
CA ILE A 330 14.79 18.14 -15.96
C ILE A 330 14.46 17.70 -17.38
N SER A 331 15.46 17.39 -18.19
CA SER A 331 15.26 17.00 -19.60
C SER A 331 14.92 15.51 -19.76
N LEU A 332 15.15 14.69 -18.72
CA LEU A 332 15.09 13.22 -18.75
C LEU A 332 15.97 12.59 -19.83
N GLN A 333 16.97 13.31 -20.34
CA GLN A 333 17.95 12.79 -21.30
C GLN A 333 19.10 12.09 -20.59
N SER A 334 19.69 11.09 -21.23
CA SER A 334 20.86 10.38 -20.69
C SER A 334 22.11 10.83 -21.42
N ASN A 335 23.14 11.21 -20.67
CA ASN A 335 24.48 11.51 -21.23
C ASN A 335 25.29 10.24 -21.49
N CYS A 336 24.85 9.09 -20.96
CA CYS A 336 25.53 7.80 -21.09
C CYS A 336 24.60 6.73 -21.68
N LYS A 337 25.18 5.63 -22.17
CA LYS A 337 24.41 4.42 -22.48
C LYS A 337 23.84 3.81 -21.18
N GLU A 338 22.81 2.99 -21.33
CA GLU A 338 22.29 2.17 -20.23
C GLU A 338 23.38 1.31 -19.59
N PHE A 339 23.31 1.16 -18.27
CA PHE A 339 24.17 0.25 -17.53
C PHE A 339 23.46 -1.09 -17.35
N LYS A 340 23.97 -2.14 -18.01
CA LYS A 340 23.45 -3.52 -17.91
C LYS A 340 24.44 -4.45 -17.19
N PHE A 341 24.63 -4.21 -15.89
CA PHE A 341 25.51 -5.04 -15.04
C PHE A 341 24.72 -5.92 -14.05
N SER A 342 23.50 -5.52 -13.69
CA SER A 342 22.59 -6.30 -12.84
C SER A 342 22.13 -7.58 -13.55
N ARG A 343 21.87 -8.64 -12.80
CA ARG A 343 21.48 -9.96 -13.34
C ARG A 343 19.98 -10.22 -13.33
N GLY A 344 19.20 -9.25 -12.86
CA GLY A 344 17.75 -9.29 -12.79
C GLY A 344 17.19 -7.89 -12.55
N PRO A 345 15.86 -7.76 -12.34
CA PRO A 345 15.21 -6.48 -12.06
C PRO A 345 15.91 -5.71 -10.94
N VAL A 346 16.14 -4.42 -11.17
CA VAL A 346 16.75 -3.53 -10.16
C VAL A 346 15.66 -3.12 -9.17
N THR A 347 15.80 -3.53 -7.92
CA THR A 347 14.78 -3.32 -6.87
C THR A 347 15.02 -2.07 -6.04
N HIS A 348 16.27 -1.66 -5.85
CA HIS A 348 16.63 -0.48 -5.06
C HIS A 348 17.74 0.33 -5.72
N LEU A 349 17.73 1.64 -5.48
CA LEU A 349 18.75 2.61 -5.88
C LEU A 349 19.04 3.55 -4.70
N SER A 350 20.29 3.94 -4.52
CA SER A 350 20.67 5.02 -3.60
C SER A 350 21.90 5.74 -4.14
N PHE A 351 21.85 7.06 -4.22
CA PHE A 351 23.04 7.89 -4.41
C PHE A 351 23.77 8.10 -3.09
N SER A 352 25.08 8.31 -3.15
CA SER A 352 25.86 8.86 -2.04
C SER A 352 25.57 10.35 -1.84
N HIS A 353 25.81 10.86 -0.63
CA HIS A 353 25.54 12.26 -0.27
C HIS A 353 26.37 13.27 -1.09
N ASP A 354 27.52 12.85 -1.60
CA ASP A 354 28.42 13.62 -2.46
C ASP A 354 28.11 13.53 -3.97
N SER A 355 27.09 12.77 -4.37
CA SER A 355 26.75 12.47 -5.77
C SER A 355 27.87 11.82 -6.59
N GLU A 356 28.88 11.20 -5.95
CA GLU A 356 30.00 10.52 -6.64
C GLU A 356 29.80 9.00 -6.78
N TYR A 357 28.88 8.40 -6.01
CA TYR A 357 28.53 6.98 -6.09
C TYR A 357 27.03 6.77 -6.25
N LEU A 358 26.68 5.66 -6.94
CA LEU A 358 25.34 5.14 -7.05
C LEU A 358 25.39 3.64 -6.75
N ALA A 359 24.61 3.18 -5.79
CA ALA A 359 24.46 1.76 -5.47
C ALA A 359 23.10 1.25 -5.92
N THR A 360 23.06 0.00 -6.36
CA THR A 360 21.86 -0.67 -6.84
C THR A 360 21.79 -2.06 -6.25
N ALA A 361 20.57 -2.56 -6.02
CA ALA A 361 20.33 -3.95 -5.63
C ALA A 361 19.38 -4.60 -6.64
N ASP A 362 19.61 -5.90 -6.91
CA ASP A 362 18.79 -6.67 -7.85
C ASP A 362 18.09 -7.87 -7.20
N GLU A 363 17.07 -8.40 -7.89
CA GLU A 363 16.37 -9.63 -7.47
C GLU A 363 17.26 -10.87 -7.42
N LYS A 364 18.46 -10.82 -8.03
CA LYS A 364 19.47 -11.88 -7.96
C LYS A 364 20.45 -11.69 -6.80
N LEU A 365 20.06 -10.87 -5.82
CA LEU A 365 20.71 -10.72 -4.51
C LEU A 365 22.09 -10.03 -4.59
N SER A 366 22.34 -9.32 -5.69
CA SER A 366 23.59 -8.61 -5.91
C SER A 366 23.44 -7.14 -5.59
N VAL A 367 24.48 -6.56 -5.00
CA VAL A 367 24.66 -5.11 -4.85
C VAL A 367 25.72 -4.67 -5.85
N THR A 368 25.38 -3.71 -6.70
CA THR A 368 26.26 -3.17 -7.73
C THR A 368 26.50 -1.69 -7.45
N VAL A 369 27.76 -1.25 -7.54
CA VAL A 369 28.17 0.13 -7.30
C VAL A 369 28.73 0.73 -8.59
N TYR A 370 28.32 1.96 -8.86
CA TYR A 370 28.81 2.81 -9.93
C TYR A 370 29.52 4.02 -9.32
N ARG A 371 30.55 4.51 -10.00
CA ARG A 371 31.34 5.67 -9.60
C ARG A 371 31.30 6.74 -10.68
N ARG A 372 31.15 7.99 -10.27
CA ARG A 372 31.32 9.14 -11.14
C ARG A 372 32.81 9.45 -11.29
N VAL A 373 33.22 9.72 -12.51
CA VAL A 373 34.62 9.97 -12.88
C VAL A 373 34.69 11.16 -13.83
N LEU A 374 35.88 11.75 -13.92
CA LEU A 374 36.17 12.75 -14.93
C LEU A 374 36.97 12.11 -16.07
N ARG A 375 36.38 12.00 -17.26
CA ARG A 375 37.06 11.55 -18.48
C ARG A 375 37.03 12.65 -19.53
N ASN A 376 38.19 13.03 -20.06
CA ASN A 376 38.34 14.05 -21.10
C ASN A 376 37.61 15.38 -20.76
N GLY A 377 37.59 15.76 -19.48
CA GLY A 377 36.91 16.97 -19.01
C GLY A 377 35.39 16.86 -18.84
N GLN A 378 34.78 15.71 -19.18
CA GLN A 378 33.37 15.42 -18.91
C GLN A 378 33.20 14.46 -17.74
N ARG A 379 32.19 14.74 -16.90
CA ARG A 379 31.78 13.82 -15.83
C ARG A 379 30.96 12.69 -16.45
N CYS A 380 31.39 11.45 -16.26
CA CYS A 380 30.67 10.25 -16.69
C CYS A 380 30.59 9.23 -15.57
N TRP A 381 29.65 8.29 -15.70
CA TRP A 381 29.47 7.21 -14.74
C TRP A 381 30.10 5.92 -15.28
N GLU A 382 30.82 5.20 -14.43
CA GLU A 382 31.34 3.86 -14.74
C GLU A 382 30.88 2.83 -13.71
N HIS A 383 30.81 1.57 -14.14
CA HIS A 383 30.67 0.44 -13.22
C HIS A 383 31.94 0.30 -12.38
N LEU A 384 31.78 0.37 -11.06
CA LEU A 384 32.85 0.07 -10.12
C LEU A 384 32.92 -1.44 -9.94
N ALA A 385 31.94 -2.05 -9.29
CA ALA A 385 31.92 -3.48 -9.01
C ALA A 385 30.53 -3.98 -8.58
N GLY A 386 30.29 -5.29 -8.72
CA GLY A 386 29.09 -5.97 -8.22
C GLY A 386 29.43 -7.16 -7.35
N LEU A 387 28.65 -7.38 -6.28
CA LEU A 387 28.82 -8.49 -5.35
C LEU A 387 27.48 -9.08 -4.94
N ARG A 388 27.34 -10.41 -5.06
CA ARG A 388 26.26 -11.17 -4.43
C ARG A 388 26.44 -11.17 -2.91
N SER A 389 25.85 -10.18 -2.27
CA SER A 389 26.11 -9.88 -0.87
C SER A 389 25.18 -10.64 0.08
N HIS A 390 24.00 -11.02 -0.41
CA HIS A 390 22.95 -11.67 0.34
C HIS A 390 22.55 -13.02 -0.27
N TYR A 391 21.96 -13.90 0.53
CA TYR A 391 21.39 -15.18 0.07
C TYR A 391 19.86 -15.23 0.14
N LYS A 392 19.22 -14.13 0.55
CA LYS A 392 17.79 -13.84 0.41
C LYS A 392 17.58 -12.40 -0.10
N PRO A 393 16.36 -12.00 -0.52
CA PRO A 393 16.10 -10.68 -1.09
C PRO A 393 16.68 -9.52 -0.27
N VAL A 394 17.31 -8.57 -0.97
CA VAL A 394 17.75 -7.31 -0.39
C VAL A 394 16.52 -6.43 -0.18
N ARG A 395 16.37 -5.89 1.03
CA ARG A 395 15.23 -5.05 1.44
C ARG A 395 15.55 -3.56 1.44
N SER A 396 16.82 -3.20 1.62
CA SER A 396 17.27 -1.82 1.62
C SER A 396 18.74 -1.72 1.25
N ILE A 397 19.09 -0.67 0.52
CA ILE A 397 20.45 -0.17 0.35
C ILE A 397 20.42 1.31 0.68
N LEU A 398 21.37 1.79 1.47
CA LEU A 398 21.44 3.19 1.87
C LEU A 398 22.89 3.64 1.90
N PHE A 399 23.11 4.86 1.40
CA PHE A 399 24.30 5.61 1.76
C PHE A 399 24.06 6.41 3.04
N GLY A 400 25.09 6.47 3.88
CA GLY A 400 25.20 7.42 4.98
C GLY A 400 26.56 8.09 4.95
N VAL A 401 26.84 8.86 5.99
CA VAL A 401 28.09 9.59 6.15
C VAL A 401 28.90 8.97 7.28
N GLN A 402 30.18 8.74 7.06
CA GLN A 402 31.10 8.44 8.16
C GLN A 402 31.39 9.74 8.93
N LEU A 403 30.92 9.81 10.18
CA LEU A 403 30.93 11.05 10.99
C LEU A 403 32.31 11.70 11.10
N ASP A 404 33.39 10.91 11.11
CA ASP A 404 34.76 11.41 11.29
C ASP A 404 35.43 11.88 9.99
N SER A 405 34.99 11.39 8.82
CA SER A 405 35.69 11.60 7.54
C SER A 405 34.83 12.22 6.43
N ASP A 406 33.52 12.40 6.65
CA ASP A 406 32.53 12.80 5.65
C ASP A 406 32.47 11.88 4.41
N GLU A 407 33.08 10.69 4.49
CA GLU A 407 33.14 9.75 3.39
C GLU A 407 31.83 8.97 3.24
N PRO A 408 31.46 8.59 2.00
CA PRO A 408 30.24 7.87 1.72
C PRO A 408 30.33 6.44 2.26
N ARG A 409 29.34 6.09 3.09
CA ARG A 409 29.24 4.79 3.74
C ARG A 409 28.05 4.00 3.20
N LEU A 410 28.31 2.92 2.48
CA LEU A 410 27.26 2.07 1.91
C LEU A 410 26.92 0.91 2.85
N VAL A 411 25.62 0.71 3.09
CA VAL A 411 25.08 -0.45 3.81
C VAL A 411 23.93 -1.10 3.02
N SER A 412 23.80 -2.41 3.14
CA SER A 412 22.66 -3.17 2.62
C SER A 412 22.06 -4.09 3.69
N LEU A 413 20.75 -4.24 3.66
CA LEU A 413 19.97 -5.07 4.57
C LEU A 413 19.19 -6.11 3.78
N GLY A 414 19.31 -7.39 4.15
CA GLY A 414 18.61 -8.50 3.49
C GLY A 414 17.64 -9.25 4.40
N GLU A 415 16.69 -9.96 3.80
CA GLU A 415 15.79 -10.89 4.50
C GLU A 415 16.55 -12.09 5.13
N ASP A 416 17.82 -12.25 4.76
CA ASP A 416 18.75 -13.17 5.39
C ASP A 416 19.24 -12.70 6.77
N ARG A 417 18.70 -11.57 7.25
CA ARG A 417 18.96 -10.96 8.55
C ARG A 417 20.38 -10.40 8.66
N GLN A 418 21.06 -10.23 7.53
CA GLN A 418 22.40 -9.66 7.46
C GLN A 418 22.31 -8.17 7.13
N LEU A 419 23.03 -7.37 7.89
CA LEU A 419 23.43 -6.01 7.55
C LEU A 419 24.88 -6.08 7.05
N VAL A 420 25.09 -5.73 5.78
CA VAL A 420 26.40 -5.76 5.14
C VAL A 420 26.88 -4.33 4.94
N GLU A 421 28.10 -4.06 5.36
CA GLU A 421 28.78 -2.77 5.20
C GLU A 421 29.94 -2.93 4.21
N TYR A 422 30.10 -1.95 3.32
CA TYR A 422 31.07 -2.00 2.23
C TYR A 422 32.17 -0.97 2.42
N ASP A 423 33.40 -1.35 2.08
CA ASP A 423 34.54 -0.45 2.06
C ASP A 423 34.74 0.06 0.62
N LEU A 424 34.25 1.27 0.35
CA LEU A 424 34.33 1.87 -0.98
C LEU A 424 35.73 2.40 -1.33
N ASN A 425 36.55 2.70 -0.33
CA ASN A 425 37.91 3.20 -0.51
C ASN A 425 38.86 2.08 -0.93
N SER A 426 38.72 0.90 -0.31
CA SER A 426 39.48 -0.30 -0.66
C SER A 426 38.90 -1.05 -1.87
N SER A 427 37.72 -0.66 -2.34
CA SER A 427 37.09 -1.25 -3.52
C SER A 427 37.75 -0.77 -4.81
N SER A 428 37.87 -1.68 -5.77
CA SER A 428 38.45 -1.39 -7.08
C SER A 428 37.54 -1.93 -8.18
N LYS A 429 37.93 -1.68 -9.44
CA LYS A 429 37.15 -2.12 -10.59
C LYS A 429 36.95 -3.65 -10.52
N ASP A 430 35.69 -4.06 -10.63
CA ASP A 430 35.17 -5.43 -10.55
C ASP A 430 35.39 -6.15 -9.21
N ARG A 431 35.81 -5.43 -8.16
CA ARG A 431 35.98 -5.96 -6.79
C ARG A 431 35.39 -5.02 -5.74
N LEU A 432 34.19 -5.36 -5.26
CA LEU A 432 33.54 -4.69 -4.13
C LEU A 432 33.97 -5.36 -2.82
N VAL A 433 34.59 -4.60 -1.91
CA VAL A 433 35.10 -5.07 -0.63
C VAL A 433 34.02 -4.95 0.44
N VAL A 434 33.80 -6.03 1.20
CA VAL A 434 32.92 -6.04 2.37
C VAL A 434 33.75 -5.71 3.59
N LEU A 435 33.36 -4.66 4.31
CA LEU A 435 33.98 -4.26 5.57
C LEU A 435 33.49 -5.16 6.71
N ARG A 436 32.18 -5.36 6.83
CA ARG A 436 31.56 -6.10 7.95
C ARG A 436 30.25 -6.76 7.54
N ARG A 437 29.93 -7.89 8.17
CA ARG A 437 28.62 -8.57 8.07
C ARG A 437 28.09 -8.78 9.47
N GLU A 438 26.92 -8.23 9.77
CA GLU A 438 26.31 -8.31 11.09
C GLU A 438 24.93 -8.94 11.00
N ARG A 439 24.65 -9.90 11.89
CA ARG A 439 23.30 -10.45 12.03
C ARG A 439 22.49 -9.52 12.91
N VAL A 440 21.48 -8.85 12.35
CA VAL A 440 20.63 -7.91 13.10
C VAL A 440 19.45 -8.59 13.79
N GLU A 441 19.01 -9.76 13.32
CA GLU A 441 17.82 -10.44 13.86
C GLU A 441 18.08 -11.93 14.14
N GLN A 442 17.66 -12.43 15.31
CA GLN A 442 17.62 -13.86 15.60
C GLN A 442 16.52 -14.56 14.81
N ALA A 443 15.29 -14.07 14.91
CA ALA A 443 14.08 -14.77 14.46
C ALA A 443 13.23 -13.97 13.47
N ALA A 444 13.07 -12.66 13.68
CA ALA A 444 12.28 -11.82 12.78
C ALA A 444 12.99 -11.64 11.43
N VAL A 445 12.22 -11.22 10.42
CA VAL A 445 12.77 -10.81 9.12
C VAL A 445 12.83 -9.29 9.11
N PRO A 446 14.00 -8.66 8.92
CA PRO A 446 14.07 -7.21 8.82
C PRO A 446 13.47 -6.78 7.47
N LEU A 447 12.67 -5.71 7.49
CA LEU A 447 11.86 -5.29 6.34
C LEU A 447 12.32 -3.94 5.76
N CYS A 448 12.78 -3.02 6.60
CA CYS A 448 13.33 -1.75 6.15
C CYS A 448 14.40 -1.20 7.11
N LEU A 449 15.21 -0.28 6.59
CA LEU A 449 16.31 0.40 7.26
C LEU A 449 16.19 1.91 7.04
N ALA A 450 16.61 2.72 8.01
CA ALA A 450 16.82 4.15 7.85
C ALA A 450 17.95 4.63 8.76
N TRP A 451 18.65 5.69 8.35
CA TRP A 451 19.53 6.42 9.27
C TRP A 451 18.68 7.17 10.29
N TYR A 452 18.96 6.95 11.57
CA TYR A 452 18.26 7.62 12.63
C TYR A 452 18.77 9.06 12.77
N PRO A 453 17.89 10.05 12.97
CA PRO A 453 18.33 11.44 13.17
C PRO A 453 19.23 11.55 14.39
N GLN A 454 20.20 12.46 14.33
CA GLN A 454 21.13 12.74 15.43
C GLN A 454 20.41 13.44 16.59
N LEU A 455 19.68 12.66 17.40
CA LEU A 455 18.95 13.10 18.60
C LEU A 455 19.75 12.89 19.90
N SER A 456 20.84 12.13 19.80
CA SER A 456 21.77 11.81 20.89
C SER A 456 23.21 12.10 20.43
N THR A 457 24.16 11.96 21.35
CA THR A 457 25.60 11.95 21.04
C THR A 457 26.00 10.73 20.22
N GLU A 458 25.35 9.59 20.44
CA GLU A 458 25.48 8.40 19.58
C GLU A 458 24.69 8.55 18.27
N SER A 459 25.18 7.89 17.22
CA SER A 459 24.51 7.77 15.92
C SER A 459 23.93 6.37 15.75
N PHE A 460 22.73 6.29 15.18
CA PHE A 460 21.97 5.04 15.10
C PHE A 460 21.49 4.70 13.69
N LEU A 461 21.38 3.39 13.44
CA LEU A 461 20.59 2.79 12.39
C LEU A 461 19.27 2.31 12.99
N LEU A 462 18.17 2.67 12.34
CA LEU A 462 16.83 2.21 12.71
C LEU A 462 16.41 1.10 11.76
N THR A 463 16.01 -0.05 12.29
CA THR A 463 15.38 -1.13 11.52
C THR A 463 13.94 -1.34 11.96
N ALA A 464 13.10 -1.84 11.05
CA ALA A 464 11.79 -2.41 11.40
C ALA A 464 11.69 -3.84 10.86
N ASN A 465 10.95 -4.70 11.57
CA ASN A 465 10.91 -6.14 11.27
C ASN A 465 9.50 -6.72 11.19
N SER A 466 9.42 -7.98 10.73
CA SER A 466 8.18 -8.75 10.54
C SER A 466 7.38 -9.04 11.82
N CYS A 467 7.93 -8.69 12.99
CA CYS A 467 7.31 -8.88 14.30
C CYS A 467 6.85 -7.54 14.92
N TYR A 468 6.68 -6.50 14.10
CA TYR A 468 6.24 -5.17 14.52
C TYR A 468 7.20 -4.52 15.52
N LYS A 469 8.49 -4.87 15.48
CA LYS A 469 9.50 -4.21 16.31
C LYS A 469 10.29 -3.22 15.48
N MET A 470 10.63 -2.12 16.12
CA MET A 470 11.63 -1.18 15.64
C MET A 470 12.86 -1.29 16.55
N LYS A 471 14.06 -1.41 15.98
CA LYS A 471 15.30 -1.56 16.73
C LYS A 471 16.30 -0.47 16.35
N LEU A 472 16.98 0.07 17.36
CA LEU A 472 18.07 1.03 17.20
C LEU A 472 19.41 0.33 17.39
N TYR A 473 20.25 0.34 16.35
CA TYR A 473 21.62 -0.17 16.40
C TYR A 473 22.60 0.97 16.35
N ASN A 474 23.58 0.98 17.25
CA ASN A 474 24.68 1.95 17.17
C ASN A 474 25.38 1.80 15.81
N SER A 475 25.52 2.91 15.08
CA SER A 475 26.03 2.89 13.72
C SER A 475 27.50 2.46 13.64
N THR A 476 28.27 2.61 14.72
CA THR A 476 29.67 2.19 14.81
C THR A 476 29.81 0.77 15.36
N THR A 477 29.35 0.54 16.59
CA THR A 477 29.55 -0.75 17.28
C THR A 477 28.66 -1.86 16.75
N LYS A 478 27.51 -1.50 16.15
CA LYS A 478 26.44 -2.41 15.70
C LYS A 478 25.68 -3.11 16.83
N MET A 479 25.88 -2.67 18.08
CA MET A 479 25.10 -3.16 19.21
C MET A 479 23.68 -2.60 19.17
N CYS A 480 22.70 -3.45 19.48
CA CYS A 480 21.32 -3.03 19.71
C CYS A 480 21.26 -2.19 20.99
N ARG A 481 20.83 -0.93 20.88
CA ARG A 481 20.63 -0.02 22.02
C ARG A 481 19.20 0.01 22.52
N LYS A 482 18.24 -0.29 21.65
CA LYS A 482 16.82 -0.19 21.99
C LYS A 482 15.97 -1.08 21.11
N THR A 483 15.04 -1.79 21.71
CA THR A 483 13.96 -2.47 20.99
C THR A 483 12.63 -1.90 21.44
N VAL A 484 11.79 -1.48 20.50
CA VAL A 484 10.46 -0.94 20.81
C VAL A 484 9.38 -1.60 19.99
N LEU A 485 8.16 -1.62 20.53
CA LEU A 485 6.97 -1.98 19.77
C LEU A 485 6.70 -0.86 18.76
N GLY A 486 6.83 -1.18 17.47
CA GLY A 486 6.47 -0.28 16.39
C GLY A 486 4.95 -0.24 16.15
N PRO A 487 4.49 0.58 15.19
CA PRO A 487 3.07 0.71 14.89
C PRO A 487 2.43 -0.62 14.46
N THR A 488 1.30 -0.98 15.07
CA THR A 488 0.58 -2.25 14.83
C THR A 488 -0.64 -2.09 13.92
N TYR A 489 -0.55 -1.22 12.91
CA TYR A 489 -1.65 -0.94 12.00
C TYR A 489 -1.71 -1.93 10.83
N GLY A 490 -2.37 -3.07 11.05
CA GLY A 490 -2.62 -4.07 10.00
C GLY A 490 -1.43 -4.99 9.75
N SER A 491 -0.42 -4.55 9.01
CA SER A 491 0.81 -5.33 8.75
C SER A 491 2.05 -4.60 9.29
N PRO A 492 3.21 -5.29 9.40
CA PRO A 492 4.45 -4.62 9.74
C PRO A 492 4.83 -3.53 8.73
N LEU A 493 5.74 -2.64 9.15
CA LEU A 493 6.31 -1.60 8.31
C LEU A 493 7.14 -2.24 7.19
N GLU A 494 6.87 -1.86 5.94
CA GLU A 494 7.59 -2.33 4.75
C GLU A 494 8.61 -1.29 4.27
N LYS A 495 8.32 0.01 4.42
CA LYS A 495 9.25 1.11 4.11
C LYS A 495 9.07 2.27 5.08
N MET A 496 10.15 3.04 5.27
CA MET A 496 10.15 4.20 6.16
C MET A 496 11.15 5.26 5.69
N GLN A 497 10.83 6.53 5.90
CA GLN A 497 11.68 7.67 5.55
C GLN A 497 11.57 8.77 6.62
N ILE A 498 12.70 9.30 7.08
CA ILE A 498 12.73 10.44 8.01
C ILE A 498 12.17 11.67 7.30
N LEU A 499 11.20 12.36 7.90
CA LEU A 499 10.69 13.62 7.37
C LEU A 499 11.78 14.71 7.49
N PRO A 500 12.09 15.43 6.41
CA PRO A 500 12.94 16.61 6.46
C PRO A 500 12.39 17.65 7.43
N THR A 501 13.27 18.38 8.10
CA THR A 501 12.87 19.36 9.11
C THR A 501 12.91 20.77 8.55
N THR A 502 11.75 21.42 8.54
CA THR A 502 11.58 22.81 8.11
C THR A 502 11.55 23.81 9.25
N ASN A 503 11.32 23.35 10.49
CA ASN A 503 11.20 24.23 11.65
C ASN A 503 12.50 24.23 12.50
N PRO A 504 13.35 25.26 12.42
CA PRO A 504 14.56 25.37 13.23
C PRO A 504 14.28 25.61 14.73
N ALA A 505 13.03 25.90 15.12
CA ALA A 505 12.68 26.26 16.49
C ALA A 505 12.78 25.08 17.49
N ASP A 506 12.62 23.83 17.03
CA ASP A 506 12.77 22.64 17.87
C ASP A 506 13.51 21.52 17.11
N PRO A 507 14.87 21.51 17.17
CA PRO A 507 15.67 20.52 16.46
C PRO A 507 15.53 19.10 17.01
N GLN A 508 14.91 18.91 18.18
CA GLN A 508 14.74 17.57 18.76
C GLN A 508 13.45 16.88 18.30
N LYS A 509 12.43 17.65 17.88
CA LYS A 509 11.25 17.06 17.27
C LYS A 509 11.57 16.58 15.85
N ARG A 510 11.50 15.26 15.69
CA ARG A 510 11.69 14.57 14.42
C ARG A 510 10.52 13.63 14.17
N TYR A 511 10.23 13.39 12.91
CA TYR A 511 9.11 12.59 12.47
C TYR A 511 9.57 11.62 11.39
N LEU A 512 8.89 10.49 11.31
CA LEU A 512 9.17 9.42 10.36
C LEU A 512 7.87 9.11 9.62
N ALA A 513 7.89 9.18 8.29
CA ALA A 513 6.83 8.61 7.47
C ALA A 513 7.10 7.12 7.25
N TYR A 514 6.05 6.31 7.21
CA TYR A 514 6.16 4.89 6.93
C TYR A 514 4.98 4.38 6.11
N VAL A 515 5.19 3.24 5.48
CA VAL A 515 4.11 2.46 4.86
C VAL A 515 4.15 1.03 5.37
N THR A 516 2.96 0.48 5.55
CA THR A 516 2.72 -0.94 5.73
C THR A 516 2.30 -1.51 4.38
N LYS A 517 1.73 -2.72 4.34
CA LYS A 517 1.22 -3.32 3.11
C LYS A 517 0.20 -2.41 2.40
N ASP A 518 -0.71 -1.79 3.14
CA ASP A 518 -1.86 -1.06 2.57
C ASP A 518 -2.12 0.32 3.22
N LYS A 519 -1.29 0.72 4.19
CA LYS A 519 -1.46 1.98 4.92
C LYS A 519 -0.20 2.84 4.87
N VAL A 520 -0.41 4.15 4.89
CA VAL A 520 0.61 5.19 5.09
C VAL A 520 0.43 5.81 6.47
N GLY A 521 1.52 6.12 7.14
CA GLY A 521 1.49 6.66 8.49
C GLY A 521 2.66 7.55 8.83
N VAL A 522 2.56 8.21 9.98
CA VAL A 522 3.61 9.05 10.56
C VAL A 522 3.85 8.63 12.00
N GLN A 523 5.12 8.64 12.40
CA GLN A 523 5.62 8.28 13.72
C GLN A 523 6.45 9.44 14.29
N ILE A 524 6.18 9.83 15.54
CA ILE A 524 7.00 10.79 16.28
C ILE A 524 8.26 10.10 16.80
N LEU A 525 9.40 10.79 16.67
CA LEU A 525 10.69 10.42 17.24
C LEU A 525 11.00 11.28 18.48
N PRO A 526 11.74 10.77 19.47
CA PRO A 526 12.36 9.44 19.51
C PRO A 526 11.36 8.31 19.70
N VAL A 527 11.69 7.12 19.18
CA VAL A 527 10.85 5.93 19.34
C VAL A 527 10.94 5.39 20.77
N ASP A 528 9.78 5.12 21.37
CA ASP A 528 9.65 4.67 22.76
C ASP A 528 8.59 3.58 22.95
N GLY A 529 7.85 3.22 21.90
CA GLY A 529 6.75 2.26 21.95
C GLY A 529 5.40 2.85 22.35
N ASN A 530 5.29 4.16 22.51
CA ASN A 530 4.00 4.80 22.81
C ASN A 530 3.07 4.70 21.58
N PRO A 531 1.89 4.06 21.70
CA PRO A 531 0.99 3.84 20.57
C PRO A 531 0.39 5.15 20.04
N HIS A 532 0.28 6.19 20.87
CA HIS A 532 -0.29 7.48 20.48
C HIS A 532 0.68 8.36 19.68
N LYS A 533 1.97 8.00 19.64
CA LYS A 533 2.98 8.67 18.81
C LYS A 533 2.94 8.25 17.34
N SER A 534 1.97 7.42 16.95
CA SER A 534 1.83 6.93 15.59
C SER A 534 0.40 7.02 15.10
N CYS A 535 0.22 7.34 13.82
CA CYS A 535 -1.06 7.20 13.13
C CYS A 535 -0.86 6.59 11.75
N ALA A 536 -1.91 5.95 11.22
CA ALA A 536 -1.90 5.40 9.88
C ALA A 536 -3.29 5.44 9.22
N PHE A 537 -3.32 5.59 7.90
CA PHE A 537 -4.52 5.62 7.06
C PHE A 537 -4.37 4.66 5.89
N ILE A 538 -5.47 4.06 5.45
CA ILE A 538 -5.49 3.20 4.25
C ILE A 538 -5.20 4.07 3.03
N CYS A 539 -4.18 3.70 2.26
CA CYS A 539 -3.81 4.38 1.02
C CYS A 539 -4.14 3.53 -0.20
N HIS A 540 -3.51 2.36 -0.33
CA HIS A 540 -3.65 1.50 -1.51
C HIS A 540 -4.12 0.09 -1.09
N PRO A 541 -5.40 -0.27 -1.34
CA PRO A 541 -5.95 -1.56 -0.92
C PRO A 541 -5.23 -2.79 -1.51
N ASP A 542 -4.71 -2.67 -2.73
CA ASP A 542 -4.00 -3.75 -3.42
C ASP A 542 -2.52 -3.86 -3.00
N GLY A 543 -1.97 -2.80 -2.41
CA GLY A 543 -0.62 -2.77 -1.84
C GLY A 543 0.12 -1.48 -2.15
N VAL A 544 1.01 -1.05 -1.25
CA VAL A 544 1.92 0.07 -1.49
C VAL A 544 3.22 -0.44 -2.11
N ALA A 545 3.57 0.08 -3.28
CA ALA A 545 4.82 -0.25 -3.97
C ALA A 545 5.98 0.66 -3.53
N GLU A 546 5.75 1.95 -3.33
CA GLU A 546 6.81 2.91 -3.01
C GLU A 546 6.33 4.10 -2.17
N LEU A 547 7.25 4.67 -1.39
CA LEU A 547 7.06 5.81 -0.48
C LEU A 547 8.11 6.89 -0.80
N ALA A 548 7.69 8.15 -0.91
CA ALA A 548 8.60 9.29 -1.01
C ALA A 548 8.10 10.48 -0.18
N THR A 549 9.01 11.24 0.41
CA THR A 549 8.70 12.46 1.17
C THR A 549 9.15 13.71 0.42
N SER A 550 8.36 14.79 0.46
CA SER A 550 8.78 16.08 -0.07
C SER A 550 9.99 16.63 0.70
N TYR A 551 10.79 17.47 0.04
CA TYR A 551 12.00 18.07 0.61
C TYR A 551 11.74 18.94 1.85
N ASP A 552 10.52 19.45 1.98
CA ASP A 552 10.05 20.27 3.09
C ASP A 552 9.31 19.46 4.19
N GLY A 553 9.16 18.15 3.99
CA GLY A 553 8.43 17.26 4.91
C GLY A 553 6.93 17.52 5.00
N ARG A 554 6.36 18.44 4.20
CA ARG A 554 4.94 18.77 4.21
C ARG A 554 4.07 17.71 3.56
N TYR A 555 4.61 17.00 2.58
CA TYR A 555 3.88 15.99 1.83
C TYR A 555 4.57 14.63 1.85
N VAL A 556 3.74 13.60 1.88
CA VAL A 556 4.14 12.21 1.64
C VAL A 556 3.46 11.74 0.36
N PHE A 557 4.16 10.98 -0.46
CA PHE A 557 3.65 10.39 -1.69
C PHE A 557 3.71 8.87 -1.60
N THR A 558 2.67 8.21 -2.07
CA THR A 558 2.61 6.74 -2.15
C THR A 558 2.23 6.31 -3.55
N ALA A 559 2.85 5.22 -4.02
CA ALA A 559 2.50 4.56 -5.27
C ALA A 559 1.87 3.21 -5.00
N GLY A 560 0.73 2.91 -5.63
CA GLY A 560 -0.06 1.71 -5.34
C GLY A 560 0.23 0.50 -6.23
N GLY A 561 1.35 0.50 -6.95
CA GLY A 561 1.74 -0.63 -7.78
C GLY A 561 0.66 -0.94 -8.81
N ASP A 562 0.00 -2.09 -8.64
CA ASP A 562 -1.01 -2.63 -9.56
C ASP A 562 -2.28 -1.78 -9.68
N ASP A 563 -2.61 -0.94 -8.70
CA ASP A 563 -3.74 0.00 -8.79
C ASP A 563 -3.43 1.21 -9.71
N ARG A 564 -2.16 1.39 -10.07
CA ARG A 564 -1.61 2.41 -11.01
C ARG A 564 -1.79 3.85 -10.54
N ILE A 565 -2.04 4.07 -9.26
CA ILE A 565 -2.33 5.38 -8.68
C ILE A 565 -1.12 5.87 -7.88
N VAL A 566 -0.89 7.18 -7.92
CA VAL A 566 -0.04 7.89 -6.97
C VAL A 566 -0.93 8.78 -6.12
N MET A 567 -0.80 8.69 -4.79
CA MET A 567 -1.51 9.54 -3.84
C MET A 567 -0.55 10.55 -3.20
N LYS A 568 -1.03 11.78 -3.02
CA LYS A 568 -0.36 12.86 -2.30
C LYS A 568 -1.06 13.06 -0.96
N TRP A 569 -0.30 13.03 0.12
CA TRP A 569 -0.76 13.16 1.50
C TRP A 569 -0.17 14.41 2.13
N GLU A 570 -1.00 15.25 2.75
CA GLU A 570 -0.51 16.38 3.55
C GLU A 570 -0.27 15.94 5.00
N VAL A 571 0.91 16.25 5.52
CA VAL A 571 1.33 15.84 6.86
C VAL A 571 0.78 16.85 7.89
N ASN A 572 -0.12 16.40 8.76
CA ASN A 572 -0.66 17.19 9.86
C ASN A 572 -0.05 16.77 11.20
N LEU A 573 1.08 17.38 11.55
CA LEU A 573 1.81 17.11 12.79
C LEU A 573 1.03 17.54 14.06
N PRO A 574 0.37 18.72 14.11
CA PRO A 574 -0.39 19.14 15.29
C PRO A 574 -1.50 18.16 15.71
N ALA A 575 -2.16 17.52 14.74
CA ALA A 575 -3.17 16.51 15.04
C ALA A 575 -2.58 15.27 15.75
N LEU A 576 -1.38 14.85 15.35
CA LEU A 576 -0.68 13.73 15.99
C LEU A 576 -0.16 14.13 17.39
N GLU A 577 0.37 15.34 17.53
CA GLU A 577 0.77 15.88 18.85
C GLU A 577 -0.42 15.98 19.82
N ALA A 578 -1.59 16.40 19.33
CA ALA A 578 -2.82 16.41 20.12
C ALA A 578 -3.24 14.99 20.55
N ALA A 579 -3.09 13.99 19.67
CA ALA A 579 -3.36 12.60 20.01
C ALA A 579 -2.42 12.07 21.12
N VAL A 580 -1.14 12.46 21.09
CA VAL A 580 -0.18 12.15 22.17
C VAL A 580 -0.61 12.78 23.48
N ALA A 581 -1.01 14.06 23.46
CA ALA A 581 -1.45 14.76 24.67
C ALA A 581 -2.70 14.12 25.29
N LEU A 582 -3.65 13.66 24.47
CA LEU A 582 -4.85 12.96 24.91
C LEU A 582 -4.59 11.53 25.39
N GLY A 583 -3.53 10.88 24.88
CA GLY A 583 -3.12 9.53 25.27
C GLY A 583 -2.56 9.40 26.69
N GLY A 584 -2.32 10.53 27.36
CA GLY A 584 -1.75 10.59 28.70
C GLY A 584 -0.22 10.71 28.70
N GLN A 585 0.32 11.11 29.85
CA GLN A 585 1.75 11.33 30.05
C GLN A 585 2.42 10.10 30.70
N ASP A 586 3.74 10.01 30.54
CA ASP A 586 4.61 9.00 31.14
C ASP A 586 4.19 7.55 30.90
N LEU A 587 3.69 6.87 31.94
CA LEU A 587 3.37 5.44 31.92
C LEU A 587 1.92 5.16 31.49
N VAL A 588 1.06 6.16 31.45
CA VAL A 588 -0.37 5.99 31.11
C VAL A 588 -0.58 5.28 29.77
N PRO A 589 0.11 5.66 28.67
CA PRO A 589 -0.01 4.97 27.39
C PRO A 589 0.37 3.48 27.48
N PHE A 590 1.32 3.14 28.33
CA PHE A 590 1.84 1.78 28.48
C PHE A 590 0.90 0.93 29.33
N TYR A 591 0.31 1.47 30.39
CA TYR A 591 -0.71 0.76 31.16
C TYR A 591 -1.91 0.37 30.28
N ASN A 592 -2.32 1.23 29.35
CA ASN A 592 -3.41 0.92 28.41
C ASN A 592 -3.11 -0.25 27.46
N LEU A 593 -1.83 -0.62 27.32
CA LEU A 593 -1.42 -1.79 26.55
C LEU A 593 -1.39 -3.07 27.39
N LEU A 594 -1.51 -2.99 28.71
CA LEU A 594 -1.65 -4.17 29.57
C LEU A 594 -3.10 -4.67 29.52
N ASP A 595 -3.27 -5.98 29.59
CA ASP A 595 -4.60 -6.58 29.62
C ASP A 595 -5.31 -6.16 30.92
N GLY A 596 -6.46 -5.50 30.78
CA GLY A 596 -7.19 -4.92 31.92
C GLY A 596 -6.68 -3.57 32.41
N GLY A 597 -5.62 -3.00 31.80
CA GLY A 597 -5.10 -1.68 32.17
C GLY A 597 -4.36 -1.66 33.51
N ARG A 598 -4.19 -0.45 34.07
CA ARG A 598 -3.52 -0.24 35.37
C ARG A 598 -4.26 -0.92 36.53
N ASP A 599 -5.58 -0.95 36.49
CA ASP A 599 -6.40 -1.51 37.58
C ASP A 599 -6.77 -2.98 37.32
N GLY A 600 -6.17 -3.61 36.30
CA GLY A 600 -6.43 -4.99 35.90
C GLY A 600 -5.78 -6.04 36.80
N GLU A 601 -6.26 -7.29 36.73
CA GLU A 601 -5.66 -8.42 37.48
C GLU A 601 -4.21 -8.66 37.08
N PHE A 602 -3.92 -8.59 35.78
CA PHE A 602 -2.59 -8.78 35.24
C PHE A 602 -1.56 -7.78 35.78
N PHE A 603 -1.95 -6.53 36.00
CA PHE A 603 -1.07 -5.53 36.60
C PHE A 603 -0.77 -5.85 38.06
N ARG A 604 -1.77 -6.31 38.84
CA ARG A 604 -1.57 -6.74 40.23
C ARG A 604 -0.63 -7.94 40.33
N GLU A 605 -0.80 -8.92 39.44
CA GLU A 605 0.14 -10.06 39.34
C GLU A 605 1.57 -9.60 39.03
N LEU A 606 1.72 -8.62 38.12
CA LEU A 606 3.01 -8.03 37.80
C LEU A 606 3.66 -7.36 39.02
N GLU A 607 2.89 -6.60 39.80
CA GLU A 607 3.36 -6.01 41.06
C GLU A 607 3.82 -7.08 42.06
N ASP A 608 3.06 -8.16 42.22
CA ASP A 608 3.41 -9.28 43.10
C ASP A 608 4.71 -9.97 42.64
N TYR A 609 4.86 -10.27 41.35
CA TYR A 609 6.09 -10.86 40.81
C TYR A 609 7.30 -9.93 40.95
N PHE A 610 7.11 -8.63 40.73
CA PHE A 610 8.16 -7.65 40.94
C PHE A 610 8.58 -7.60 42.41
N TYR A 611 7.63 -7.67 43.33
CA TYR A 611 7.90 -7.77 44.77
C TYR A 611 8.64 -9.07 45.13
N TYR A 612 8.22 -10.22 44.59
CA TYR A 612 8.92 -11.50 44.81
C TYR A 612 10.36 -11.49 44.26
N ALA A 613 10.60 -10.84 43.13
CA ALA A 613 11.96 -10.65 42.60
C ALA A 613 12.83 -9.81 43.55
N GLN A 614 12.28 -8.79 44.23
CA GLN A 614 13.03 -8.06 45.26
C GLN A 614 13.41 -8.97 46.43
N LEU A 615 12.50 -9.85 46.85
CA LEU A 615 12.75 -10.79 47.93
C LEU A 615 13.85 -11.79 47.56
N ARG A 616 13.80 -12.32 46.33
CA ARG A 616 14.80 -13.23 45.78
C ARG A 616 16.18 -12.57 45.69
N GLY A 617 16.26 -11.33 45.22
CA GLY A 617 17.51 -10.57 45.13
C GLY A 617 18.20 -10.28 46.47
N HIS A 618 17.49 -10.41 47.60
CA HIS A 618 18.09 -10.32 48.95
C HIS A 618 18.56 -11.66 49.52
N GLY A 619 18.40 -12.76 48.77
CA GLY A 619 18.65 -14.11 49.24
C GLY A 619 17.44 -14.70 49.99
N ILE A 620 17.07 -15.92 49.62
CA ILE A 620 15.90 -16.62 50.17
C ILE A 620 16.10 -16.89 51.68
N ASP A 621 17.34 -17.23 52.08
CA ASP A 621 17.73 -17.60 53.45
C ASP A 621 18.31 -16.44 54.28
N THR A 622 18.01 -15.19 53.91
CA THR A 622 18.47 -14.02 54.68
C THR A 622 17.72 -13.90 56.01
N MET A 623 18.47 -13.91 57.12
CA MET A 623 17.97 -13.65 58.48
C MET A 623 17.90 -12.15 58.84
N GLY A 624 18.36 -11.27 57.93
CA GLY A 624 18.28 -9.82 58.06
C GLY A 624 16.90 -9.26 57.72
N THR A 625 16.61 -8.04 58.20
CA THR A 625 15.35 -7.35 57.87
C THR A 625 15.27 -7.06 56.37
N ARG A 626 14.25 -7.60 55.71
CA ARG A 626 13.99 -7.36 54.29
C ARG A 626 13.58 -5.90 54.07
N GLN A 627 14.29 -5.18 53.22
CA GLN A 627 13.97 -3.81 52.83
C GLN A 627 13.14 -3.83 51.55
N VAL A 628 11.90 -3.32 51.59
CA VAL A 628 11.09 -3.14 50.39
C VAL A 628 11.66 -1.96 49.61
N SER A 629 12.13 -2.22 48.40
CA SER A 629 12.69 -1.19 47.53
C SER A 629 11.74 -0.92 46.35
N THR A 630 11.98 0.13 45.58
CA THR A 630 11.22 0.38 44.34
C THR A 630 11.87 -0.25 43.10
N HIS A 631 12.96 -1.01 43.29
CA HIS A 631 13.81 -1.49 42.21
C HIS A 631 14.18 -2.98 42.37
N ILE A 632 14.48 -3.64 41.25
CA ILE A 632 15.08 -4.98 41.21
C ILE A 632 16.45 -4.94 40.51
N PRO A 633 17.40 -5.84 40.84
CA PRO A 633 18.62 -6.04 40.06
C PRO A 633 18.32 -6.45 38.61
N LEU A 634 19.20 -6.13 37.66
CA LEU A 634 18.98 -6.50 36.25
C LEU A 634 18.94 -8.02 36.02
N GLU A 635 19.60 -8.80 36.87
CA GLU A 635 19.61 -10.27 36.84
C GLU A 635 18.21 -10.88 37.06
N GLU A 636 17.29 -10.12 37.68
CA GLU A 636 15.93 -10.57 37.94
C GLU A 636 14.98 -10.36 36.74
N ILE A 637 15.37 -9.53 35.76
CA ILE A 637 14.53 -9.20 34.58
C ILE A 637 14.05 -10.47 33.85
N PRO A 638 14.90 -11.44 33.50
CA PRO A 638 14.46 -12.63 32.76
C PRO A 638 13.43 -13.45 33.53
N PHE A 639 13.57 -13.55 34.85
CA PHE A 639 12.66 -14.31 35.70
C PHE A 639 11.28 -13.66 35.77
N VAL A 640 11.22 -12.35 35.96
CA VAL A 640 9.94 -11.62 35.97
C VAL A 640 9.28 -11.69 34.58
N MET A 641 10.03 -11.53 33.49
CA MET A 641 9.51 -11.67 32.13
C MET A 641 8.83 -13.05 31.91
N ARG A 642 9.50 -14.12 32.33
CA ARG A 642 9.01 -15.51 32.24
C ARG A 642 7.76 -15.72 33.12
N ALA A 643 7.74 -15.18 34.33
CA ALA A 643 6.58 -15.21 35.22
C ALA A 643 5.36 -14.51 34.60
N MET A 644 5.57 -13.40 33.88
CA MET A 644 4.55 -12.71 33.10
C MET A 644 4.13 -13.43 31.80
N GLY A 645 4.58 -14.67 31.58
CA GLY A 645 4.25 -15.48 30.40
C GLY A 645 5.01 -15.10 29.13
N PHE A 646 6.05 -14.26 29.22
CA PHE A 646 6.94 -13.95 28.10
C PHE A 646 8.28 -14.69 28.26
N TYR A 647 8.58 -15.56 27.30
CA TYR A 647 9.80 -16.38 27.32
C TYR A 647 10.80 -15.81 26.30
N PRO A 648 11.66 -14.85 26.69
CA PRO A 648 12.69 -14.30 25.82
C PRO A 648 13.78 -15.34 25.55
N SER A 649 14.38 -15.26 24.37
CA SER A 649 15.62 -15.96 24.03
C SER A 649 16.81 -15.33 24.74
N GLU A 650 17.93 -16.02 24.82
CA GLU A 650 19.17 -15.50 25.44
C GLU A 650 19.66 -14.21 24.76
N GLU A 651 19.58 -14.13 23.42
CA GLU A 651 19.90 -12.90 22.68
C GLU A 651 18.97 -11.73 23.07
N LYS A 652 17.67 -12.01 23.32
CA LYS A 652 16.73 -10.97 23.78
C LYS A 652 16.98 -10.57 25.23
N ILE A 653 17.38 -11.51 26.08
CA ILE A 653 17.77 -11.22 27.46
C ILE A 653 18.98 -10.29 27.46
N GLU A 654 19.99 -10.59 26.64
CA GLU A 654 21.15 -9.74 26.48
C GLU A 654 20.77 -8.35 25.93
N ASP A 655 19.94 -8.26 24.89
CA ASP A 655 19.41 -7.00 24.37
C ASP A 655 18.69 -6.18 25.44
N MET A 656 17.81 -6.80 26.23
CA MET A 656 17.06 -6.14 27.32
C MET A 656 18.00 -5.63 28.42
N ILE A 657 18.95 -6.45 28.86
CA ILE A 657 19.91 -6.09 29.89
C ILE A 657 20.79 -4.95 29.38
N ASN A 658 21.29 -5.03 28.14
CA ASN A 658 22.14 -3.99 27.54
C ASN A 658 21.38 -2.67 27.34
N GLU A 659 20.12 -2.72 26.91
CA GLU A 659 19.25 -1.54 26.78
C GLU A 659 19.16 -0.78 28.11
N VAL A 660 18.91 -1.49 29.22
CA VAL A 660 18.79 -0.87 30.55
C VAL A 660 20.16 -0.45 31.08
N LYS A 661 21.14 -1.35 31.04
CA LYS A 661 22.50 -1.16 31.59
C LYS A 661 23.20 0.06 31.02
N PHE A 662 23.03 0.32 29.73
CA PHE A 662 23.68 1.43 29.03
C PHE A 662 22.79 2.63 28.76
N SER A 663 21.55 2.63 29.27
CA SER A 663 20.56 3.70 29.04
C SER A 663 21.07 5.12 29.36
N GLU A 664 21.84 5.26 30.44
CA GLU A 664 22.40 6.54 30.90
C GLU A 664 23.93 6.62 30.75
N TYR A 665 24.56 5.59 30.17
CA TYR A 665 26.02 5.45 30.19
C TYR A 665 26.73 6.57 29.43
N VAL A 666 26.14 7.03 28.33
CA VAL A 666 26.76 8.04 27.49
C VAL A 666 26.76 9.41 28.16
N ASP A 667 25.71 9.74 28.91
CA ASP A 667 25.55 11.03 29.57
C ASP A 667 26.22 11.05 30.95
N THR A 668 26.21 9.93 31.68
CA THR A 668 26.68 9.86 33.07
C THR A 668 28.03 9.15 33.25
N GLY A 669 28.47 8.37 32.24
CA GLY A 669 29.62 7.48 32.34
C GLY A 669 29.40 6.25 33.25
N LYS A 670 28.20 6.08 33.82
CA LYS A 670 27.89 5.01 34.78
C LYS A 670 26.93 4.00 34.18
N GLN A 671 27.13 2.73 34.54
CA GLN A 671 26.21 1.66 34.16
C GLN A 671 25.05 1.60 35.16
N VAL A 672 23.84 1.45 34.64
CA VAL A 672 22.65 1.21 35.46
C VAL A 672 22.65 -0.26 35.89
N THR A 673 22.42 -0.53 37.18
CA THR A 673 22.47 -1.89 37.75
C THR A 673 21.12 -2.35 38.31
N LYS A 674 20.13 -1.47 38.36
CA LYS A 674 18.79 -1.73 38.90
C LYS A 674 17.72 -1.07 38.04
N ILE A 675 16.53 -1.66 37.98
CA ILE A 675 15.38 -1.13 37.22
C ILE A 675 14.17 -0.97 38.15
N ASN A 676 13.38 0.09 37.96
CA ASN A 676 12.13 0.30 38.67
C ASN A 676 10.94 -0.36 37.94
N LEU A 677 9.80 -0.48 38.62
CA LEU A 677 8.59 -1.10 38.08
C LEU A 677 8.09 -0.45 36.78
N GLY A 678 8.10 0.89 36.71
CA GLY A 678 7.60 1.62 35.55
C GLY A 678 8.43 1.38 34.29
N ASP A 679 9.75 1.45 34.41
CA ASP A 679 10.67 1.18 33.31
C ASP A 679 10.68 -0.30 32.93
N PHE A 680 10.49 -1.21 33.90
CA PHE A 680 10.27 -2.62 33.62
C PHE A 680 9.00 -2.85 32.78
N ILE A 681 7.90 -2.16 33.08
CA ILE A 681 6.65 -2.27 32.29
C ILE A 681 6.87 -1.80 30.85
N LYS A 682 7.58 -0.69 30.65
CA LYS A 682 7.95 -0.22 29.30
C LYS A 682 8.80 -1.27 28.59
N LEU A 683 9.82 -1.82 29.25
CA LEU A 683 10.69 -2.86 28.71
C LEU A 683 9.87 -4.11 28.33
N TYR A 684 8.99 -4.58 29.21
CA TYR A 684 8.11 -5.73 28.98
C TYR A 684 7.22 -5.53 27.75
N ILE A 685 6.51 -4.40 27.65
CA ILE A 685 5.63 -4.09 26.52
C ILE A 685 6.42 -4.02 25.21
N ASN A 686 7.60 -3.40 25.25
CA ASN A 686 8.44 -3.22 24.08
C ASN A 686 9.09 -4.50 23.59
N HIS A 687 9.41 -5.45 24.47
CA HIS A 687 10.07 -6.71 24.09
C HIS A 687 9.10 -7.88 23.86
N ARG A 688 7.97 -7.93 24.55
CA ARG A 688 6.98 -9.00 24.38
C ARG A 688 6.43 -9.05 22.95
N PRO A 689 6.01 -10.21 22.42
CA PRO A 689 5.46 -10.32 21.08
C PRO A 689 4.23 -9.41 20.89
N ALA A 690 4.13 -8.73 19.75
CA ALA A 690 2.96 -7.91 19.43
C ALA A 690 1.65 -8.73 19.40
N PHE A 691 1.77 -10.01 19.03
CA PHE A 691 0.67 -10.97 19.03
C PHE A 691 1.15 -12.27 19.65
N GLY A 692 0.34 -12.85 20.54
CA GLY A 692 0.62 -14.12 21.19
C GLY A 692 0.88 -15.28 20.21
N LEU A 693 1.44 -16.37 20.74
CA LEU A 693 1.59 -17.61 19.99
C LEU A 693 0.22 -18.24 19.76
N SER A 694 -0.17 -18.41 18.50
CA SER A 694 -1.42 -19.08 18.16
C SER A 694 -1.20 -20.58 17.95
N MET A 695 -2.23 -21.39 18.24
CA MET A 695 -2.20 -22.82 17.96
C MET A 695 -1.86 -23.13 16.49
N LYS A 696 -2.24 -22.25 15.57
CA LYS A 696 -1.88 -22.34 14.14
C LYS A 696 -0.36 -22.22 13.93
N LYS A 697 0.32 -21.30 14.62
CA LYS A 697 1.80 -21.17 14.56
C LYS A 697 2.48 -22.42 15.12
N ILE A 698 1.98 -22.95 16.24
CA ILE A 698 2.50 -24.17 16.86
C ILE A 698 2.35 -25.35 15.89
N ARG A 699 1.13 -25.60 15.38
CA ARG A 699 0.89 -26.65 14.37
C ARG A 699 1.79 -26.50 13.14
N ARG A 700 1.99 -25.28 12.65
CA ARG A 700 2.90 -25.02 11.53
C ARG A 700 4.35 -25.38 11.87
N ALA A 701 4.81 -25.11 13.09
CA ALA A 701 6.15 -25.51 13.51
C ALA A 701 6.30 -27.04 13.48
N PHE A 702 5.33 -27.78 14.02
CA PHE A 702 5.31 -29.25 13.93
C PHE A 702 5.21 -29.76 12.48
N GLN A 703 4.47 -29.08 11.60
CA GLN A 703 4.44 -29.42 10.17
C GLN A 703 5.79 -29.21 9.46
N VAL A 704 6.58 -28.23 9.91
CA VAL A 704 7.91 -27.91 9.35
C VAL A 704 8.98 -28.85 9.90
N LEU A 705 8.89 -29.22 11.18
CA LEU A 705 9.87 -30.07 11.85
C LEU A 705 9.59 -31.57 11.65
N GLY A 706 8.32 -31.95 11.46
CA GLY A 706 7.86 -33.33 11.33
C GLY A 706 8.04 -33.93 9.93
N TYR A 707 7.93 -35.25 9.87
CA TYR A 707 7.98 -36.07 8.66
C TYR A 707 6.62 -36.71 8.38
N ASP A 708 6.41 -37.20 7.16
CA ASP A 708 5.15 -37.85 6.78
C ASP A 708 5.09 -39.26 7.39
N ASN A 709 4.00 -39.56 8.09
CA ASN A 709 3.67 -40.93 8.49
C ASN A 709 3.09 -41.73 7.31
N GLU A 710 2.74 -43.00 7.56
CA GLU A 710 2.14 -43.90 6.55
C GLU A 710 0.83 -43.35 5.95
N ASN A 711 0.13 -42.47 6.67
CA ASN A 711 -1.10 -41.81 6.24
C ASN A 711 -0.86 -40.46 5.55
N GLY A 712 0.40 -40.03 5.37
CA GLY A 712 0.77 -38.75 4.80
C GLY A 712 0.58 -37.55 5.74
N GLU A 713 0.41 -37.78 7.04
CA GLU A 713 0.29 -36.73 8.05
C GLU A 713 1.66 -36.35 8.60
N LYS A 714 1.88 -35.05 8.84
CA LYS A 714 3.12 -34.55 9.45
C LYS A 714 3.15 -34.86 10.95
N VAL A 715 4.06 -35.75 11.35
CA VAL A 715 4.28 -36.14 12.74
C VAL A 715 5.75 -36.03 13.11
N ILE A 716 6.04 -35.98 14.40
CA ILE A 716 7.40 -36.04 14.93
C ILE A 716 7.39 -37.01 16.10
N ASP A 717 8.31 -37.97 16.11
CA ASP A 717 8.45 -38.87 17.26
C ASP A 717 8.96 -38.10 18.48
N ARG A 718 8.60 -38.59 19.67
CA ARG A 718 9.04 -38.00 20.93
C ARG A 718 10.56 -37.93 21.03
N GLY A 719 11.28 -39.00 20.68
CA GLY A 719 12.74 -39.04 20.74
C GLY A 719 13.39 -38.00 19.84
N ASP A 720 12.87 -37.86 18.61
CA ASP A 720 13.35 -36.86 17.65
C ASP A 720 13.07 -35.42 18.11
N LEU A 721 11.90 -35.19 18.72
CA LEU A 721 11.57 -33.88 19.29
C LEU A 721 12.52 -33.51 20.42
N LEU A 722 12.81 -34.44 21.34
CA LEU A 722 13.75 -34.22 22.44
C LEU A 722 15.17 -33.96 21.90
N LEU A 723 15.60 -34.72 20.90
CA LEU A 723 16.89 -34.54 20.25
C LEU A 723 16.98 -33.16 19.57
N LEU A 724 15.89 -32.70 18.94
CA LEU A 724 15.84 -31.38 18.32
C LEU A 724 15.93 -30.25 19.35
N LEU A 725 15.25 -30.37 20.51
CA LEU A 725 15.33 -29.39 21.60
C LEU A 725 16.75 -29.28 22.18
N GLN A 726 17.50 -30.39 22.23
CA GLN A 726 18.89 -30.38 22.69
C GLN A 726 19.87 -29.86 21.63
N ARG A 727 19.65 -30.14 20.35
CA ARG A 727 20.62 -29.89 19.27
C ARG A 727 20.37 -28.64 18.44
N ARG A 728 19.16 -28.08 18.42
CA ARG A 728 18.78 -26.96 17.54
C ARG A 728 18.15 -25.82 18.32
N GLY A 729 18.56 -24.61 17.96
CA GLY A 729 18.12 -23.40 18.64
C GLY A 729 19.06 -23.06 19.78
N GLU A 730 18.50 -22.57 20.88
CA GLU A 730 19.25 -22.35 22.12
C GLU A 730 19.44 -23.70 22.80
N HIS A 731 20.68 -23.98 23.20
CA HIS A 731 21.06 -25.30 23.69
C HIS A 731 20.39 -25.57 25.04
N MET A 732 19.46 -26.51 25.07
CA MET A 732 18.94 -27.08 26.31
C MET A 732 19.80 -28.26 26.74
N THR A 733 20.35 -28.21 27.95
CA THR A 733 21.05 -29.36 28.52
C THR A 733 20.08 -30.52 28.78
N GLU A 734 20.61 -31.73 28.91
CA GLU A 734 19.78 -32.90 29.25
C GLU A 734 19.10 -32.72 30.61
N GLU A 735 19.81 -32.14 31.59
CA GLU A 735 19.30 -31.81 32.92
C GLU A 735 18.18 -30.77 32.86
N GLU A 736 18.35 -29.68 32.12
CA GLU A 736 17.32 -28.65 31.93
C GLU A 736 16.07 -29.22 31.27
N LEU A 737 16.25 -30.02 30.22
CA LEU A 737 15.13 -30.63 29.51
C LEU A 737 14.37 -31.61 30.40
N ALA A 738 15.09 -32.43 31.17
CA ALA A 738 14.49 -33.33 32.15
C ALA A 738 13.72 -32.53 33.21
N ALA A 739 14.31 -31.50 33.80
CA ALA A 739 13.66 -30.65 34.80
C ALA A 739 12.38 -29.98 34.26
N CYS A 740 12.42 -29.43 33.04
CA CYS A 740 11.24 -28.85 32.39
C CYS A 740 10.13 -29.89 32.20
N LEU A 741 10.46 -31.09 31.73
CA LEU A 741 9.48 -32.16 31.49
C LEU A 741 8.89 -32.70 32.79
N THR A 742 9.72 -32.94 33.81
CA THR A 742 9.27 -33.37 35.14
C THR A 742 8.29 -32.36 35.75
N THR A 743 8.58 -31.07 35.56
CA THR A 743 7.69 -29.98 36.00
C THR A 743 6.38 -29.95 35.21
N LEU A 744 6.45 -30.01 33.87
CA LEU A 744 5.26 -30.00 33.00
C LEU A 744 4.35 -31.21 33.21
N LEU A 745 4.92 -32.36 33.54
CA LEU A 745 4.20 -33.62 33.80
C LEU A 745 3.73 -33.74 35.26
N GLY A 746 4.02 -32.76 36.11
CA GLY A 746 3.61 -32.76 37.53
C GLY A 746 4.30 -33.84 38.36
N MET A 747 5.47 -34.32 37.92
CA MET A 747 6.22 -35.38 38.61
C MET A 747 7.07 -34.84 39.76
N ASN A 748 7.17 -33.51 39.92
CA ASN A 748 7.87 -32.86 41.03
C ASN A 748 6.86 -32.11 41.93
N PRO A 749 6.58 -32.58 43.16
CA PRO A 749 5.57 -31.99 44.04
C PRO A 749 5.96 -30.63 44.62
N GLU A 750 7.24 -30.27 44.61
CA GLU A 750 7.76 -28.98 45.11
C GLU A 750 7.79 -27.86 44.03
N GLY A 751 7.46 -28.19 42.77
CA GLY A 751 7.68 -27.30 41.62
C GLY A 751 9.14 -27.33 41.14
N GLY A 752 9.39 -26.91 39.90
CA GLY A 752 10.74 -26.96 39.30
C GLY A 752 11.77 -26.10 40.04
N THR A 753 13.04 -26.54 40.05
CA THR A 753 14.16 -25.79 40.63
C THR A 753 14.47 -24.55 39.78
N ALA A 754 14.46 -23.36 40.39
CA ALA A 754 14.72 -22.08 39.72
C ALA A 754 16.21 -21.68 39.66
N GLU A 755 17.10 -22.58 40.09
CA GLU A 755 18.56 -22.44 40.03
C GLU A 755 19.16 -23.70 39.38
N PRO A 756 20.36 -23.63 38.77
CA PRO A 756 21.16 -24.80 38.45
C PRO A 756 21.65 -25.42 39.77
N GLY A 757 20.73 -26.07 40.49
CA GLY A 757 21.05 -26.95 41.59
C GLY A 757 21.74 -28.17 41.02
N THR A 758 22.85 -28.56 41.65
CA THR A 758 23.48 -29.86 41.40
C THR A 758 22.42 -30.94 41.53
N CYS A 759 22.13 -31.61 40.42
CA CYS A 759 21.21 -32.73 40.40
C CYS A 759 21.76 -33.81 41.32
N ASP A 760 21.05 -34.13 42.40
CA ASP A 760 21.37 -35.28 43.23
C ASP A 760 21.05 -36.53 42.40
N THR A 761 22.07 -37.32 42.04
CA THR A 761 21.97 -38.45 41.10
C THR A 761 21.27 -39.67 41.68
N SER A 762 20.46 -39.50 42.74
CA SER A 762 19.92 -40.59 43.55
C SER A 762 18.38 -40.73 43.53
N GLY A 763 17.66 -40.01 42.66
CA GLY A 763 16.18 -40.10 42.55
C GLY A 763 15.65 -40.24 41.14
#